data_AF-A0A7X7N848-F1
#
_entry.id   AF-A0A7X7N848-F1
#
_cell.length_a   1.000
_cell.length_b   1.000
_cell.length_c   1.000
_cell.angle_alpha   90.00
_cell.angle_beta   90.00
_cell.angle_gamma   90.00
#
_symmetry.space_group_name_H-M   'P 1'
#
loop_
_entity.id
_entity.type
_entity.pdbx_description
1 polymer ?
#
loop_
_entity_poly.entity_id
_entity_poly.type
_entity_poly.pdbx_seq_one_letter_code
_entity_poly.pdbx_strand_id
1 'polypeptide(L)'
;MSLNEELQQNIAALAGNESWQAGLRLFLEGAVLESLHTPKSVVVRLANEHGRFEQVSVAIRGSQLMCRCTCRTPVQYCAHKVAALLIVAKESPERLDQVFSAASGSEPSQALPEPEPKLGSLKHSVSDLTIDALKQFLNTPEADARLCLVSKNDTLPSLELPSQKLELSAHLRFKGTRYAQGNIKRLVETGRAAGGMTTANFDPQMQQVMAFINKYGEFNSDTFTLTTELVADLFHCLRGSRILTTADDSQVYIHLEPLQIAFCTDESDGKATVVSRIMIPDRGVLDPEQLSFVAGRGGYWIGTKLEYWWFPGILPLNWLRMFIQAPQLSLETAELDRLDKLCATKRFPGKIVADSKHSDLSAEFGRLKPVLTLDWDKDGLIGDLEFDYNGTRTNVGGNPMILVDGHYIRRDLDYEDTAINLLTEVGFISNDDSWKGVRLCEPEKIWSFMKSTCKILAPHWLIFWTPQVRTNMAATTEAKLSVESGHETSDWFETTCQLKAADGTPVPFNDALEAVTNDRDVVKLPSGAVVKLPQKLLTLIKNLIQRAVSRSEATLTFQKCQAIALTDELEPYWDGPRPRWHELKYKLLNHKKIKIPPLTKELKSTLRDYQIDGLKWMHTLEECGFNGILADEMGLGKTVQALALILSRKLQGLAVRPTLVVCPTSLLDNWAIEANRFTPQLKTILIRGNDRAKEFNEMENADLVITSYALLRRDGFEYEGLEFDHVILDEAQHIKNPKTANARICKGIRSEHRLILTGTPIENNLLEIWSLFDFLLPGYLGSNKNFRINPKASEAEKEERQKIIAGQIKPFILRRTKADVCAELPPKLEQVLFCELSEQQRELYDNLMLAGRRLLDFAKASGWKQHRFDVLVMLLRLRQVCCHPSLLPDELKQDFPDDIPAAKFELAKEVILQAIDSGHRILFFSQFTSVLDLFPDWLKKSRIKFERLDGTTRDRQAKVDKFNNNPDIPIFLLSLKAGGTGLNLTGADTVIHFDQWWNPMVEDQATDRAHRIGQTKTVTSIKLIAKNTVEEKILDLQDTKRNLFHKIVDDAPASLDDLTPDDIEFIFSND
;
A
#
# COMPACT_ATOMS: atom_id res chain seq x y z
N MET A 1 -10.32 -73.32 51.77
CA MET A 1 -10.24 -72.50 53.00
C MET A 1 -11.31 -71.42 52.89
N SER A 2 -12.40 -71.60 53.63
CA SER A 2 -13.53 -70.65 53.69
C SER A 2 -13.10 -69.40 54.46
N LEU A 3 -13.41 -68.21 53.95
CA LEU A 3 -13.18 -66.96 54.67
C LEU A 3 -14.00 -66.92 55.97
N ASN A 4 -13.48 -66.29 57.01
CA ASN A 4 -14.19 -66.08 58.27
C ASN A 4 -15.42 -65.17 58.04
N GLU A 5 -16.63 -65.70 58.26
CA GLU A 5 -17.89 -64.99 58.00
C GLU A 5 -18.03 -63.71 58.82
N GLU A 6 -17.46 -63.67 60.03
CA GLU A 6 -17.54 -62.51 60.93
C GLU A 6 -16.72 -61.32 60.40
N LEU A 7 -15.51 -61.58 59.88
CA LEU A 7 -14.69 -60.57 59.22
C LEU A 7 -15.33 -60.06 57.91
N GLN A 8 -16.00 -60.95 57.16
CA GLN A 8 -16.74 -60.54 55.97
C GLN A 8 -17.91 -59.63 56.30
N GLN A 9 -18.67 -59.92 57.36
CA GLN A 9 -19.75 -59.05 57.82
C GLN A 9 -19.23 -57.68 58.28
N ASN A 10 -18.10 -57.63 58.98
CA ASN A 10 -17.48 -56.37 59.42
C ASN A 10 -16.95 -55.54 58.23
N ILE A 11 -16.36 -56.17 57.21
CA ILE A 11 -15.94 -55.48 55.98
C ILE A 11 -17.15 -55.02 55.17
N ALA A 12 -18.21 -55.83 55.09
CA ALA A 12 -19.46 -55.46 54.45
C ALA A 12 -20.13 -54.27 55.14
N ALA A 13 -20.07 -54.16 56.47
CA ALA A 13 -20.61 -53.02 57.21
C ALA A 13 -19.87 -51.69 56.94
N LEU A 14 -18.59 -51.75 56.53
CA LEU A 14 -17.80 -50.56 56.17
C LEU A 14 -18.11 -50.02 54.76
N ALA A 15 -18.68 -50.85 53.88
CA ALA A 15 -18.92 -50.52 52.48
C ALA A 15 -20.42 -50.55 52.14
N GLY A 16 -20.87 -49.68 51.23
CA GLY A 16 -22.25 -49.77 50.73
C GLY A 16 -22.49 -51.09 49.97
N ASN A 17 -23.74 -51.58 49.95
CA ASN A 17 -24.11 -52.87 49.35
C ASN A 17 -23.58 -53.07 47.91
N GLU A 18 -23.59 -52.03 47.08
CA GLU A 18 -23.04 -52.08 45.70
C GLU A 18 -21.51 -52.25 45.67
N SER A 19 -20.77 -51.47 46.46
CA SER A 19 -19.30 -51.60 46.57
C SER A 19 -18.90 -52.96 47.13
N TRP A 20 -19.69 -53.51 48.06
CA TRP A 20 -19.49 -54.85 48.60
C TRP A 20 -19.68 -55.93 47.54
N GLN A 21 -20.80 -55.93 46.81
CA GLN A 21 -21.08 -56.91 45.77
C GLN A 21 -20.04 -56.86 44.63
N ALA A 22 -19.69 -55.66 44.16
CA ALA A 22 -18.69 -55.48 43.11
C ALA A 22 -17.27 -55.88 43.58
N GLY A 23 -16.91 -55.56 44.83
CA GLY A 23 -15.62 -55.95 45.40
C GLY A 23 -15.50 -57.45 45.64
N LEU A 24 -16.57 -58.10 46.10
CA LEU A 24 -16.63 -59.55 46.27
C LEU A 24 -16.51 -60.27 44.92
N ARG A 25 -17.12 -59.71 43.87
CA ARG A 25 -17.00 -60.24 42.50
C ARG A 25 -15.56 -60.16 41.97
N LEU A 26 -14.91 -59.00 42.05
CA LEU A 26 -13.49 -58.84 41.64
C LEU A 26 -12.56 -59.80 42.40
N PHE A 27 -12.85 -60.06 43.68
CA PHE A 27 -12.11 -61.04 44.47
C PHE A 27 -12.31 -62.48 43.96
N LEU A 28 -13.56 -62.90 43.74
CA LEU A 28 -13.88 -64.26 43.28
C LEU A 28 -13.39 -64.53 41.84
N GLU A 29 -13.37 -63.51 40.99
CA GLU A 29 -12.88 -63.58 39.61
C GLU A 29 -11.33 -63.58 39.53
N GLY A 30 -10.63 -63.53 40.66
CA GLY A 30 -9.16 -63.63 40.70
C GLY A 30 -8.45 -62.38 40.19
N ALA A 31 -9.10 -61.21 40.25
CA ALA A 31 -8.56 -59.96 39.73
C ALA A 31 -7.38 -59.39 40.56
N VAL A 32 -7.07 -59.98 41.72
CA VAL A 32 -5.88 -59.67 42.51
C VAL A 32 -4.68 -60.39 41.93
N LEU A 33 -3.69 -59.62 41.49
CA LEU A 33 -2.52 -60.16 40.80
C LEU A 33 -1.34 -60.36 41.73
N GLU A 34 -1.22 -59.53 42.76
CA GLU A 34 -0.08 -59.53 43.67
C GLU A 34 -0.46 -58.91 45.02
N SER A 35 -0.10 -59.56 46.13
CA SER A 35 -0.21 -59.03 47.48
C SER A 35 1.17 -58.98 48.16
N LEU A 36 1.63 -57.77 48.45
CA LEU A 36 2.92 -57.52 49.09
C LEU A 36 2.69 -57.13 50.55
N HIS A 37 3.08 -58.03 51.45
CA HIS A 37 2.91 -57.87 52.89
C HIS A 37 4.15 -57.28 53.53
N THR A 38 3.97 -56.18 54.26
CA THR A 38 5.01 -55.59 55.12
C THR A 38 4.53 -55.60 56.58
N PRO A 39 5.39 -55.37 57.59
CA PRO A 39 4.97 -55.37 58.99
C PRO A 39 3.91 -54.31 59.35
N LYS A 40 3.77 -53.24 58.55
CA LYS A 40 2.89 -52.10 58.85
C LYS A 40 1.78 -51.86 57.81
N SER A 41 1.85 -52.50 56.65
CA SER A 41 0.82 -52.39 55.61
C SER A 41 0.85 -53.58 54.66
N VAL A 42 -0.28 -53.84 54.01
CA VAL A 42 -0.41 -54.76 52.89
C VAL A 42 -0.75 -53.95 51.66
N VAL A 43 -0.04 -54.21 50.57
CA VAL A 43 -0.24 -53.54 49.30
C VAL A 43 -0.69 -54.57 48.28
N VAL A 44 -1.89 -54.40 47.76
CA VAL A 44 -2.54 -55.33 46.85
C VAL A 44 -2.69 -54.67 45.48
N ARG A 45 -2.23 -55.32 44.42
CA ARG A 45 -2.47 -54.88 43.04
C ARG A 45 -3.60 -55.69 42.43
N LEU A 46 -4.62 -54.99 41.94
CA LEU A 46 -5.79 -55.55 41.29
C LEU A 46 -5.86 -55.08 39.84
N ALA A 47 -6.17 -55.97 38.90
CA ALA A 47 -6.61 -55.57 37.57
C ALA A 47 -8.08 -55.14 37.64
N ASN A 48 -8.42 -54.04 36.96
CA ASN A 48 -9.81 -53.69 36.70
C ASN A 48 -10.31 -54.28 35.38
N GLU A 49 -11.62 -54.19 35.13
CA GLU A 49 -12.31 -54.76 33.96
C GLU A 49 -11.81 -54.20 32.60
N HIS A 50 -11.02 -53.13 32.61
CA HIS A 50 -10.40 -52.52 31.43
C HIS A 50 -8.89 -52.80 31.32
N GLY A 51 -8.36 -53.73 32.13
CA GLY A 51 -6.98 -54.19 32.05
C GLY A 51 -5.93 -53.22 32.62
N ARG A 52 -6.33 -52.20 33.39
CA ARG A 52 -5.42 -51.34 34.16
C ARG A 52 -5.27 -51.86 35.59
N PHE A 53 -4.11 -51.64 36.20
CA PHE A 53 -3.82 -52.09 37.54
C PHE A 53 -4.08 -50.99 38.56
N GLU A 54 -4.97 -51.27 39.50
CA GLU A 54 -5.23 -50.44 40.66
C GLU A 54 -4.49 -51.01 41.87
N GLN A 55 -3.81 -50.13 42.61
CA GLN A 55 -3.06 -50.50 43.79
C GLN A 55 -3.82 -50.04 45.03
N VAL A 56 -4.06 -50.97 45.93
CA VAL A 56 -4.71 -50.72 47.21
C VAL A 56 -3.70 -50.94 48.32
N SER A 57 -3.43 -49.90 49.10
CA SER A 57 -2.68 -50.05 50.35
C SER A 57 -3.64 -50.09 51.54
N VAL A 58 -3.54 -51.18 52.29
CA VAL A 58 -4.23 -51.40 53.56
C VAL A 58 -3.18 -51.26 54.65
N ALA A 59 -3.29 -50.22 55.46
CA ALA A 59 -2.39 -49.97 56.58
C ALA A 59 -3.17 -49.94 57.89
N ILE A 60 -2.62 -50.60 58.89
CA ILE A 60 -3.21 -50.70 60.22
C ILE A 60 -2.29 -49.96 61.18
N ARG A 61 -2.82 -48.92 61.82
CA ARG A 61 -2.10 -48.14 62.83
C ARG A 61 -2.97 -48.04 64.07
N GLY A 62 -2.60 -48.79 65.11
CA GLY A 62 -3.42 -48.92 66.32
C GLY A 62 -4.78 -49.52 65.98
N SER A 63 -5.85 -48.84 66.38
CA SER A 63 -7.24 -49.24 66.17
C SER A 63 -7.92 -48.65 64.92
N GLN A 64 -7.13 -48.06 64.01
CA GLN A 64 -7.68 -47.44 62.79
C GLN A 64 -7.23 -48.17 61.53
N LEU A 65 -8.21 -48.50 60.68
CA LEU A 65 -8.03 -49.12 59.37
C LEU A 65 -7.95 -48.04 58.28
N MET A 66 -6.76 -47.86 57.70
CA MET A 66 -6.58 -46.94 56.57
C MET A 66 -6.42 -47.71 55.25
N CYS A 67 -7.43 -47.57 54.38
CA CYS A 67 -7.43 -48.16 53.04
C CYS A 67 -7.39 -47.07 51.96
N ARG A 68 -6.30 -47.04 51.18
CA ARG A 68 -6.14 -46.11 50.05
C ARG A 68 -6.06 -46.90 48.75
N CYS A 69 -6.81 -46.45 47.75
CA CYS A 69 -6.85 -47.07 46.43
C CYS A 69 -6.63 -46.00 45.37
N THR A 70 -5.91 -46.36 44.30
CA THR A 70 -5.57 -45.47 43.20
C THR A 70 -6.72 -45.18 42.22
N CYS A 71 -7.86 -45.86 42.32
CA CYS A 71 -8.98 -45.75 41.37
C CYS A 71 -9.78 -44.44 41.45
N ARG A 72 -9.42 -43.53 42.38
CA ARG A 72 -9.99 -42.17 42.56
C ARG A 72 -11.52 -42.08 42.74
N THR A 73 -12.23 -43.18 43.02
CA THR A 73 -13.66 -43.15 43.31
C THR A 73 -13.94 -42.42 44.64
N PRO A 74 -14.93 -41.50 44.71
CA PRO A 74 -15.17 -40.67 45.90
C PRO A 74 -15.83 -41.40 47.08
N VAL A 75 -16.14 -42.69 46.93
CA VAL A 75 -16.68 -43.51 48.04
C VAL A 75 -15.55 -43.97 48.97
N GLN A 76 -15.83 -43.96 50.28
CA GLN A 76 -14.83 -44.26 51.32
C GLN A 76 -14.20 -45.65 51.13
N TYR A 77 -15.03 -46.66 50.84
CA TYR A 77 -14.62 -48.03 50.48
C TYR A 77 -15.19 -48.42 49.12
N CYS A 78 -14.37 -48.28 48.07
CA CYS A 78 -14.70 -48.70 46.71
C CYS A 78 -14.49 -50.22 46.52
N ALA A 79 -15.03 -50.78 45.44
CA ALA A 79 -14.94 -52.22 45.13
C ALA A 79 -13.50 -52.77 45.21
N HIS A 80 -12.50 -52.04 44.72
CA HIS A 80 -11.09 -52.43 44.82
C HIS A 80 -10.58 -52.49 46.27
N LYS A 81 -10.99 -51.54 47.13
CA LYS A 81 -10.61 -51.56 48.56
C LYS A 81 -11.26 -52.74 49.29
N VAL A 82 -12.50 -53.05 48.95
CA VAL A 82 -13.21 -54.22 49.49
C VAL A 82 -12.52 -55.51 49.07
N ALA A 83 -12.19 -55.68 47.79
CA ALA A 83 -11.47 -56.85 47.28
C ALA A 83 -10.09 -57.02 47.94
N ALA A 84 -9.35 -55.93 48.15
CA ALA A 84 -8.07 -55.96 48.86
C ALA A 84 -8.22 -56.34 50.34
N LEU A 85 -9.26 -55.84 51.03
CA LEU A 85 -9.55 -56.21 52.42
C LEU A 85 -9.94 -57.68 52.55
N LEU A 86 -10.66 -58.25 51.58
CA LEU A 86 -10.98 -59.68 51.53
C LEU A 86 -9.73 -60.54 51.29
N ILE A 87 -8.75 -60.05 50.52
CA ILE A 87 -7.42 -60.70 50.42
C ILE A 87 -6.68 -60.67 51.74
N VAL A 88 -6.66 -59.53 52.42
CA VAL A 88 -6.02 -59.43 53.73
C VAL A 88 -6.72 -60.32 54.75
N ALA A 89 -8.06 -60.41 54.74
CA ALA A 89 -8.82 -61.31 55.60
C ALA A 89 -8.60 -62.80 55.29
N LYS A 90 -8.26 -63.14 54.03
CA LYS A 90 -7.93 -64.52 53.63
C LYS A 90 -6.48 -64.89 53.93
N GLU A 91 -5.53 -63.97 53.70
CA GLU A 91 -4.09 -64.23 53.76
C GLU A 91 -3.45 -63.89 55.13
N SER A 92 -4.05 -62.99 55.91
CA SER A 92 -3.53 -62.57 57.22
C SER A 92 -4.65 -62.06 58.15
N PRO A 93 -5.63 -62.90 58.52
CA PRO A 93 -6.84 -62.51 59.27
C PRO A 93 -6.54 -61.83 60.61
N GLU A 94 -5.53 -62.29 61.35
CA GLU A 94 -5.16 -61.72 62.66
C GLU A 94 -4.84 -60.22 62.63
N ARG A 95 -4.45 -59.66 61.48
CA ARG A 95 -4.18 -58.23 61.33
C ARG A 95 -5.45 -57.38 61.41
N LEU A 96 -6.55 -57.87 60.85
CA LEU A 96 -7.82 -57.14 60.82
C LEU A 96 -8.61 -57.32 62.13
N ASP A 97 -8.50 -58.49 62.77
CA ASP A 97 -9.15 -58.74 64.07
C ASP A 97 -8.70 -57.74 65.15
N GLN A 98 -7.44 -57.30 65.14
CA GLN A 98 -6.91 -56.30 66.08
C GLN A 98 -7.50 -54.89 65.91
N VAL A 99 -8.05 -54.57 64.73
CA VAL A 99 -8.57 -53.23 64.42
C VAL A 99 -10.05 -53.13 64.75
N PHE A 100 -10.81 -54.14 64.35
CA PHE A 100 -12.24 -54.21 64.64
C PHE A 100 -12.52 -54.45 66.14
N SER A 101 -11.51 -54.88 66.91
CA SER A 101 -11.59 -55.00 68.37
C SER A 101 -11.18 -53.73 69.14
N ALA A 102 -10.52 -52.74 68.53
CA ALA A 102 -9.86 -51.63 69.27
C ALA A 102 -10.37 -50.20 68.97
N ALA A 103 -11.35 -50.01 68.06
CA ALA A 103 -11.82 -48.71 67.56
C ALA A 103 -12.66 -47.88 68.58
N SER A 104 -12.03 -47.50 69.69
CA SER A 104 -12.54 -46.56 70.69
C SER A 104 -11.42 -45.63 71.22
N GLY A 105 -11.05 -44.55 70.49
CA GLY A 105 -10.44 -43.32 71.08
C GLY A 105 -9.15 -42.65 70.48
N SER A 106 -9.26 -41.36 70.08
CA SER A 106 -8.35 -40.16 70.21
C SER A 106 -7.04 -39.84 69.39
N GLU A 107 -6.83 -38.52 69.12
CA GLU A 107 -5.76 -37.69 68.43
C GLU A 107 -4.68 -37.04 69.40
N PRO A 108 -3.79 -36.03 69.08
CA PRO A 108 -2.71 -35.78 68.04
C PRO A 108 -1.34 -35.17 68.57
N SER A 109 -0.25 -35.05 67.73
CA SER A 109 0.68 -33.87 67.54
C SER A 109 2.15 -34.11 67.01
N GLN A 110 2.60 -33.20 66.11
CA GLN A 110 3.91 -32.56 65.68
C GLN A 110 5.34 -33.10 66.06
N ALA A 111 6.51 -32.90 65.38
CA ALA A 111 7.03 -32.12 64.20
C ALA A 111 8.50 -32.51 63.72
N LEU A 112 8.91 -32.03 62.51
CA LEU A 112 10.25 -31.72 61.87
C LEU A 112 11.12 -32.84 61.19
N PRO A 113 12.04 -32.59 60.20
CA PRO A 113 12.30 -31.45 59.26
C PRO A 113 12.50 -31.82 57.73
N GLU A 114 12.72 -30.80 56.86
CA GLU A 114 12.90 -30.77 55.37
C GLU A 114 14.38 -30.87 54.86
N PRO A 115 14.74 -30.86 53.54
CA PRO A 115 14.03 -31.28 52.31
C PRO A 115 14.89 -32.12 51.30
N GLU A 116 14.23 -32.85 50.38
CA GLU A 116 14.80 -33.36 49.12
C GLU A 116 14.03 -32.77 47.91
N PRO A 117 14.63 -32.74 46.70
CA PRO A 117 14.34 -31.74 45.68
C PRO A 117 12.91 -31.81 45.12
N LYS A 118 12.31 -30.63 44.97
CA LYS A 118 10.95 -30.43 44.46
C LYS A 118 10.82 -31.05 43.06
N LEU A 119 10.00 -32.10 42.94
CA LEU A 119 9.32 -32.41 41.69
C LEU A 119 8.52 -31.16 41.30
N GLY A 120 8.83 -30.56 40.15
CA GLY A 120 8.12 -29.41 39.64
C GLY A 120 6.61 -29.67 39.66
N SER A 121 5.87 -28.76 40.29
CA SER A 121 4.41 -28.78 40.34
C SER A 121 3.85 -28.92 38.92
N LEU A 122 3.10 -30.00 38.65
CA LEU A 122 2.19 -30.03 37.50
C LEU A 122 1.23 -28.84 37.67
N LYS A 123 1.33 -27.86 36.76
CA LYS A 123 0.58 -26.58 36.83
C LYS A 123 -0.91 -26.71 36.50
N HIS A 124 -1.41 -27.89 36.18
CA HIS A 124 -2.79 -28.07 35.73
C HIS A 124 -3.47 -29.21 36.50
N SER A 125 -4.64 -28.90 37.08
CA SER A 125 -5.55 -29.88 37.66
C SER A 125 -6.29 -30.60 36.52
N VAL A 126 -6.74 -31.84 36.75
CA VAL A 126 -7.57 -32.59 35.77
C VAL A 126 -8.87 -31.83 35.44
N SER A 127 -9.31 -30.94 36.33
CA SER A 127 -10.44 -30.02 36.10
C SER A 127 -10.17 -28.94 35.04
N ASP A 128 -8.91 -28.74 34.63
CA ASP A 128 -8.51 -27.68 33.70
C ASP A 128 -8.37 -28.20 32.25
N LEU A 129 -8.66 -29.48 32.00
CA LEU A 129 -8.57 -30.12 30.68
C LEU A 129 -9.82 -29.82 29.83
N THR A 130 -9.88 -28.61 29.26
CA THR A 130 -10.79 -28.27 28.15
C THR A 130 -10.23 -28.74 26.80
N ILE A 131 -11.04 -28.78 25.74
CA ILE A 131 -10.54 -29.01 24.37
C ILE A 131 -9.43 -27.99 24.03
N ASP A 132 -9.55 -26.76 24.50
CA ASP A 132 -8.54 -25.71 24.29
C ASP A 132 -7.26 -25.95 25.11
N ALA A 133 -7.37 -26.48 26.34
CA ALA A 133 -6.21 -26.90 27.13
C ALA A 133 -5.52 -28.13 26.52
N LEU A 134 -6.27 -29.06 25.94
CA LEU A 134 -5.74 -30.18 25.15
C LEU A 134 -5.08 -29.68 23.87
N LYS A 135 -5.65 -28.71 23.15
CA LYS A 135 -5.03 -28.06 21.99
C LYS A 135 -3.77 -27.29 22.36
N GLN A 136 -3.73 -26.63 23.51
CA GLN A 136 -2.51 -25.99 24.04
C GLN A 136 -1.44 -27.01 24.43
N PHE A 137 -1.83 -28.14 25.01
CA PHE A 137 -0.92 -29.23 25.35
C PHE A 137 -0.40 -29.97 24.11
N LEU A 138 -1.25 -30.09 23.10
CA LEU A 138 -0.96 -30.63 21.76
C LEU A 138 -0.49 -29.54 20.79
N ASN A 139 -0.15 -28.34 21.28
CA ASN A 139 0.26 -27.20 20.45
C ASN A 139 1.16 -27.70 19.33
N THR A 140 0.85 -27.33 18.09
CA THR A 140 1.68 -27.64 16.92
C THR A 140 3.12 -27.31 17.28
N PRO A 141 4.04 -28.30 17.34
CA PRO A 141 5.44 -28.00 17.57
C PRO A 141 5.87 -26.91 16.58
N GLU A 142 6.76 -26.01 16.99
CA GLU A 142 7.43 -25.15 15.99
C GLU A 142 7.96 -26.12 14.92
N ALA A 143 7.56 -25.94 13.65
CA ALA A 143 7.64 -26.95 12.58
C ALA A 143 9.05 -27.56 12.35
N ASP A 144 10.05 -26.96 12.99
CA ASP A 144 11.47 -27.23 12.83
C ASP A 144 12.16 -27.74 14.11
N ALA A 145 11.40 -28.06 15.17
CA ALA A 145 11.89 -28.66 16.41
C ALA A 145 11.81 -30.20 16.35
N ARG A 146 12.95 -30.89 16.24
CA ARG A 146 13.01 -32.36 16.10
C ARG A 146 14.08 -32.99 16.98
N LEU A 147 13.78 -34.17 17.54
CA LEU A 147 14.77 -35.08 18.13
C LEU A 147 15.15 -36.14 17.09
N CYS A 148 16.46 -36.31 16.86
CA CYS A 148 17.01 -37.35 15.99
C CYS A 148 17.92 -38.28 16.79
N LEU A 149 17.67 -39.58 16.70
CA LEU A 149 18.53 -40.65 17.18
C LEU A 149 19.16 -41.32 15.97
N VAL A 150 20.48 -41.50 15.99
CA VAL A 150 21.23 -42.13 14.90
C VAL A 150 21.96 -43.34 15.46
N SER A 151 21.69 -44.52 14.91
CA SER A 151 22.46 -45.72 15.19
C SER A 151 23.81 -45.65 14.51
N LYS A 152 24.87 -46.09 15.20
CA LYS A 152 26.23 -46.05 14.67
C LYS A 152 26.49 -47.12 13.58
N ASN A 153 25.62 -48.11 13.47
CA ASN A 153 25.71 -49.16 12.47
C ASN A 153 24.71 -48.91 11.33
N ASP A 154 25.05 -49.39 10.13
CA ASP A 154 24.21 -49.28 8.92
C ASP A 154 22.90 -50.10 9.01
N THR A 155 22.86 -51.07 9.92
CA THR A 155 21.65 -51.82 10.28
C THR A 155 21.59 -52.03 11.78
N LEU A 156 20.38 -52.09 12.35
CA LEU A 156 20.20 -52.50 13.73
C LEU A 156 20.55 -54.00 13.88
N PRO A 157 21.56 -54.36 14.70
CA PRO A 157 21.97 -55.75 14.86
C PRO A 157 20.88 -56.57 15.57
N SER A 158 20.91 -57.90 15.41
CA SER A 158 20.12 -58.79 16.28
C SER A 158 20.66 -58.69 17.72
N LEU A 159 19.85 -58.13 18.61
CA LEU A 159 20.10 -57.91 20.03
C LEU A 159 19.30 -58.95 20.83
N GLU A 160 19.85 -60.13 20.99
CA GLU A 160 19.17 -61.29 21.58
C GLU A 160 19.67 -61.59 22.99
N LEU A 161 20.93 -61.28 23.26
CA LEU A 161 21.56 -61.53 24.55
C LEU A 161 21.47 -60.28 25.43
N PRO A 162 21.21 -60.43 26.74
CA PRO A 162 21.18 -59.29 27.67
C PRO A 162 22.49 -58.49 27.73
N SER A 163 23.62 -59.14 27.41
CA SER A 163 24.95 -58.53 27.38
C SER A 163 25.23 -57.67 26.15
N GLN A 164 24.42 -57.79 25.10
CA GLN A 164 24.55 -56.95 23.91
C GLN A 164 24.06 -55.53 24.22
N LYS A 165 24.72 -54.55 23.61
CA LYS A 165 24.39 -53.13 23.74
C LYS A 165 24.30 -52.50 22.35
N LEU A 166 23.38 -51.56 22.20
CA LEU A 166 23.28 -50.71 21.02
C LEU A 166 23.89 -49.34 21.32
N GLU A 167 24.76 -48.87 20.45
CA GLU A 167 25.34 -47.53 20.51
C GLU A 167 24.54 -46.57 19.60
N LEU A 168 24.04 -45.48 20.19
CA LEU A 168 23.22 -44.47 19.54
C LEU A 168 23.82 -43.07 19.77
N SER A 169 23.62 -42.15 18.84
CA SER A 169 23.85 -40.71 19.05
C SER A 169 22.52 -39.96 19.05
N ALA A 170 22.42 -38.89 19.83
CA ALA A 170 21.21 -38.08 19.92
C ALA A 170 21.51 -36.61 19.58
N HIS A 171 20.71 -36.00 18.72
CA HIS A 171 20.83 -34.59 18.37
C HIS A 171 19.47 -33.93 18.30
N LEU A 172 19.44 -32.63 18.58
CA LEU A 172 18.24 -31.81 18.46
C LEU A 172 18.40 -30.91 17.24
N ARG A 173 17.36 -30.80 16.40
CA ARG A 173 17.25 -29.74 15.39
C ARG A 173 16.22 -28.74 15.88
N PHE A 174 16.57 -27.46 15.83
CA PHE A 174 15.67 -26.37 16.19
C PHE A 174 16.02 -25.14 15.36
N LYS A 175 15.04 -24.56 14.66
CA LYS A 175 15.23 -23.38 13.78
C LYS A 175 16.41 -23.55 12.82
N GLY A 176 16.43 -24.66 12.09
CA GLY A 176 17.46 -25.01 11.11
C GLY A 176 18.84 -25.36 11.68
N THR A 177 19.05 -25.26 13.01
CA THR A 177 20.36 -25.49 13.64
C THR A 177 20.40 -26.84 14.36
N ARG A 178 21.51 -27.58 14.21
CA ARG A 178 21.76 -28.83 14.94
C ARG A 178 22.44 -28.52 16.28
N TYR A 179 21.88 -29.02 17.36
CA TYR A 179 22.38 -28.85 18.72
C TYR A 179 22.90 -30.19 19.28
N ALA A 180 23.97 -30.10 20.07
CA ALA A 180 24.59 -31.24 20.72
C ALA A 180 23.69 -31.88 21.81
N GLN A 181 23.91 -33.17 22.06
CA GLN A 181 23.16 -33.99 23.03
C GLN A 181 23.07 -33.39 24.44
N GLY A 182 24.05 -32.58 24.87
CA GLY A 182 24.04 -31.92 26.17
C GLY A 182 22.84 -30.98 26.39
N ASN A 183 22.17 -30.54 25.32
CA ASN A 183 20.93 -29.77 25.41
C ASN A 183 19.72 -30.62 25.83
N ILE A 184 19.73 -31.93 25.58
CA ILE A 184 18.65 -32.85 26.01
C ILE A 184 18.56 -32.88 27.53
N LYS A 185 19.70 -33.08 28.21
CA LYS A 185 19.79 -33.05 29.66
C LYS A 185 19.26 -31.73 30.24
N ARG A 186 19.67 -30.60 29.65
CA ARG A 186 19.19 -29.27 30.06
C ARG A 186 17.68 -29.09 29.85
N LEU A 187 17.14 -29.55 28.72
CA LEU A 187 15.69 -29.50 28.48
C LEU A 187 14.92 -30.32 29.51
N VAL A 188 15.36 -31.56 29.78
CA VAL A 188 14.69 -32.45 30.74
C VAL A 188 14.78 -31.92 32.17
N GLU A 189 15.93 -31.39 32.59
CA GLU A 189 16.15 -30.95 33.98
C GLU A 189 15.64 -29.53 34.26
N THR A 190 15.75 -28.61 33.30
CA THR A 190 15.49 -27.17 33.51
C THR A 190 14.32 -26.62 32.69
N GLY A 191 13.77 -27.42 31.75
CA GLY A 191 12.71 -26.99 30.84
C GLY A 191 13.20 -26.10 29.69
N ARG A 192 14.50 -25.76 29.64
CA ARG A 192 15.08 -24.82 28.65
C ARG A 192 16.49 -25.24 28.21
N ALA A 193 16.89 -24.86 27.00
CA ALA A 193 18.24 -25.08 26.46
C ALA A 193 18.71 -23.95 25.55
N ALA A 194 19.88 -24.11 24.91
CA ALA A 194 20.46 -23.11 24.02
C ALA A 194 19.54 -22.78 22.82
N GLY A 195 19.74 -21.64 22.17
CA GLY A 195 18.92 -21.24 21.01
C GLY A 195 17.49 -20.79 21.36
N GLY A 196 17.16 -20.65 22.65
CA GLY A 196 15.81 -20.30 23.11
C GLY A 196 14.85 -21.50 23.17
N MET A 197 15.37 -22.73 23.02
CA MET A 197 14.58 -23.95 23.07
C MET A 197 13.93 -24.16 24.45
N THR A 198 12.67 -24.58 24.44
CA THR A 198 11.92 -25.00 25.62
C THR A 198 11.32 -26.39 25.39
N THR A 199 11.01 -27.12 26.46
CA THR A 199 10.39 -28.47 26.35
C THR A 199 9.07 -28.45 25.58
N ALA A 200 8.31 -27.37 25.69
CA ALA A 200 7.04 -27.18 24.98
C ALA A 200 7.20 -27.06 23.45
N ASN A 201 8.41 -26.86 22.93
CA ASN A 201 8.65 -26.84 21.48
C ASN A 201 8.65 -28.24 20.86
N PHE A 202 8.75 -29.31 21.66
CA PHE A 202 8.80 -30.69 21.20
C PHE A 202 7.52 -31.42 21.56
N ASP A 203 7.07 -32.37 20.74
CA ASP A 203 5.87 -33.14 21.02
C ASP A 203 6.04 -34.06 22.26
N PRO A 204 4.93 -34.52 22.87
CA PRO A 204 4.99 -35.34 24.08
C PRO A 204 5.78 -36.65 23.92
N GLN A 205 5.78 -37.27 22.73
CA GLN A 205 6.53 -38.49 22.46
C GLN A 205 8.04 -38.19 22.45
N MET A 206 8.47 -37.12 21.78
CA MET A 206 9.86 -36.66 21.83
C MET A 206 10.31 -36.31 23.25
N GLN A 207 9.47 -35.62 24.03
CA GLN A 207 9.77 -35.32 25.44
C GLN A 207 9.97 -36.60 26.26
N GLN A 208 9.13 -37.62 26.03
CA GLN A 208 9.25 -38.91 26.71
C GLN A 208 10.53 -39.65 26.32
N VAL A 209 10.90 -39.62 25.03
CA VAL A 209 12.16 -40.21 24.55
C VAL A 209 13.37 -39.47 25.13
N MET A 210 13.34 -38.14 25.20
CA MET A 210 14.39 -37.35 25.86
C MET A 210 14.54 -37.72 27.34
N ALA A 211 13.42 -37.87 28.06
CA ALA A 211 13.42 -38.29 29.46
C ALA A 211 13.95 -39.73 29.62
N PHE A 212 13.59 -40.64 28.70
CA PHE A 212 14.09 -42.00 28.67
C PHE A 212 15.61 -42.05 28.50
N ILE A 213 16.14 -41.34 27.50
CA ILE A 213 17.58 -41.27 27.23
C ILE A 213 18.32 -40.65 28.41
N ASN A 214 17.82 -39.56 28.98
CA ASN A 214 18.45 -38.90 30.12
C ASN A 214 18.51 -39.80 31.37
N LYS A 215 17.51 -40.67 31.55
CA LYS A 215 17.40 -41.55 32.72
C LYS A 215 18.18 -42.86 32.58
N TYR A 216 18.21 -43.45 31.38
CA TYR A 216 18.72 -44.81 31.17
C TYR A 216 19.93 -44.89 30.24
N GLY A 217 20.28 -43.82 29.52
CA GLY A 217 21.43 -43.77 28.63
C GLY A 217 22.76 -43.70 29.38
N GLU A 218 23.67 -44.64 29.10
CA GLU A 218 25.07 -44.57 29.53
C GLU A 218 25.86 -43.74 28.51
N PHE A 219 26.09 -42.44 28.80
CA PHE A 219 26.72 -41.50 27.87
C PHE A 219 28.26 -41.61 27.83
N ASN A 220 28.82 -41.65 26.63
CA ASN A 220 30.25 -41.56 26.31
C ASN A 220 30.46 -40.45 25.27
N SER A 221 31.16 -39.36 25.61
CA SER A 221 31.45 -38.16 24.78
C SER A 221 30.38 -37.71 23.76
N ASP A 222 30.13 -38.46 22.68
CA ASP A 222 29.19 -38.18 21.57
C ASP A 222 28.09 -39.24 21.35
N THR A 223 28.10 -40.36 22.08
CA THR A 223 27.10 -41.44 21.97
C THR A 223 26.57 -41.86 23.35
N PHE A 224 25.48 -42.61 23.36
CA PHE A 224 24.98 -43.30 24.53
C PHE A 224 24.73 -44.77 24.19
N THR A 225 24.93 -45.65 25.17
CA THR A 225 24.67 -47.07 24.99
C THR A 225 23.44 -47.51 25.78
N LEU A 226 22.66 -48.41 25.18
CA LEU A 226 21.52 -49.07 25.82
C LEU A 226 21.70 -50.58 25.76
N THR A 227 21.33 -51.27 26.84
CA THR A 227 21.24 -52.74 26.84
C THR A 227 20.08 -53.20 25.98
N THR A 228 20.15 -54.43 25.49
CA THR A 228 19.09 -55.09 24.71
C THR A 228 17.67 -54.86 25.27
N GLU A 229 17.48 -55.03 26.58
CA GLU A 229 16.18 -54.80 27.24
C GLU A 229 15.71 -53.34 27.15
N LEU A 230 16.63 -52.38 27.34
CA LEU A 230 16.33 -50.96 27.25
C LEU A 230 16.11 -50.52 25.80
N VAL A 231 16.71 -51.18 24.82
CA VAL A 231 16.42 -50.95 23.40
C VAL A 231 15.00 -51.40 23.07
N ALA A 232 14.55 -52.54 23.59
CA ALA A 232 13.16 -52.98 23.45
C ALA A 232 12.18 -51.97 24.10
N ASP A 233 12.51 -51.45 25.28
CA ASP A 233 11.73 -50.39 25.95
C ASP A 233 11.72 -49.09 25.14
N LEU A 234 12.86 -48.70 24.55
CA LEU A 234 12.95 -47.56 23.66
C LEU A 234 12.06 -47.74 22.42
N PHE A 235 12.02 -48.93 21.82
CA PHE A 235 11.14 -49.20 20.66
C PHE A 235 9.66 -49.02 21.02
N HIS A 236 9.25 -49.35 22.25
CA HIS A 236 7.91 -49.02 22.73
C HIS A 236 7.62 -47.51 22.75
N CYS A 237 8.61 -46.68 23.06
CA CYS A 237 8.50 -45.21 22.99
C CYS A 237 8.56 -44.67 21.55
N LEU A 238 9.19 -45.40 20.62
CA LEU A 238 9.38 -44.98 19.23
C LEU A 238 8.26 -45.43 18.27
N ARG A 239 7.22 -46.08 18.78
CA ARG A 239 6.08 -46.55 17.99
C ARG A 239 5.49 -45.43 17.11
N GLY A 240 5.52 -45.65 15.79
CA GLY A 240 5.02 -44.70 14.79
C GLY A 240 5.83 -43.40 14.66
N SER A 241 6.97 -43.25 15.33
CA SER A 241 7.80 -42.05 15.25
C SER A 241 8.91 -42.19 14.21
N ARG A 242 9.38 -41.05 13.67
CA ARG A 242 10.54 -40.99 12.78
C ARG A 242 11.83 -40.55 13.48
N ILE A 243 11.93 -40.82 14.78
CA ILE A 243 13.02 -40.29 15.59
C ILE A 243 14.32 -41.07 15.34
N LEU A 244 14.27 -42.34 14.94
CA LEU A 244 15.45 -43.23 14.83
C LEU A 244 15.90 -43.47 13.38
N THR A 245 17.18 -43.25 13.10
CA THR A 245 17.85 -43.45 11.80
C THR A 245 19.13 -44.28 11.97
N THR A 246 19.66 -44.83 10.89
CA THR A 246 20.98 -45.50 10.82
C THR A 246 22.07 -44.52 10.39
N ALA A 247 23.35 -44.95 10.42
CA ALA A 247 24.50 -44.08 10.16
C ALA A 247 24.53 -43.50 8.73
N ASP A 248 23.88 -44.16 7.78
CA ASP A 248 23.67 -43.74 6.39
C ASP A 248 22.42 -42.86 6.20
N ASP A 249 21.83 -42.35 7.28
CA ASP A 249 20.57 -41.58 7.32
C ASP A 249 19.33 -42.39 6.90
N SER A 250 19.42 -43.73 6.80
CA SER A 250 18.24 -44.55 6.52
C SER A 250 17.28 -44.62 7.73
N GLN A 251 16.00 -44.38 7.49
CA GLN A 251 14.99 -44.31 8.56
C GLN A 251 14.62 -45.71 9.08
N VAL A 252 14.60 -45.87 10.41
CA VAL A 252 14.07 -47.06 11.10
C VAL A 252 12.60 -46.84 11.44
N TYR A 253 11.76 -47.82 11.13
CA TYR A 253 10.32 -47.78 11.38
C TYR A 253 9.91 -48.80 12.43
N ILE A 254 9.22 -48.31 13.46
CA ILE A 254 8.66 -49.14 14.52
C ILE A 254 7.14 -49.17 14.40
N HIS A 255 6.61 -50.33 14.00
CA HIS A 255 5.18 -50.48 13.73
C HIS A 255 4.35 -50.74 14.98
N LEU A 256 3.07 -50.38 14.89
CA LEU A 256 2.07 -50.56 15.93
C LEU A 256 1.46 -51.97 15.96
N GLU A 257 1.52 -52.68 14.84
CA GLU A 257 0.83 -53.96 14.66
C GLU A 257 1.62 -55.12 15.27
N PRO A 258 0.97 -55.98 16.08
CA PRO A 258 1.61 -57.16 16.60
C PRO A 258 1.71 -58.26 15.53
N LEU A 259 2.84 -58.96 15.51
CA LEU A 259 3.06 -60.11 14.65
C LEU A 259 2.28 -61.35 15.12
N GLN A 260 1.95 -62.23 14.17
CA GLN A 260 1.28 -63.50 14.42
C GLN A 260 2.06 -64.68 13.82
N ILE A 261 1.88 -65.85 14.43
CA ILE A 261 2.38 -67.10 13.89
C ILE A 261 1.40 -67.63 12.85
N ALA A 262 1.93 -67.95 11.66
CA ALA A 262 1.18 -68.53 10.57
C ALA A 262 1.73 -69.92 10.21
N PHE A 263 0.82 -70.84 9.94
CA PHE A 263 1.08 -72.11 9.28
C PHE A 263 0.55 -72.01 7.86
N CYS A 264 1.44 -71.78 6.90
CA CYS A 264 1.11 -71.70 5.48
C CYS A 264 0.92 -73.10 4.92
N THR A 265 -0.21 -73.36 4.28
CA THR A 265 -0.62 -74.68 3.78
C THR A 265 -0.72 -74.69 2.26
N ASP A 266 -0.01 -75.62 1.61
CA ASP A 266 -0.21 -75.95 0.20
C ASP A 266 -0.78 -77.37 0.10
N GLU A 267 -1.97 -77.49 -0.50
CA GLU A 267 -2.70 -78.75 -0.67
C GLU A 267 -2.42 -79.33 -2.05
N SER A 268 -1.53 -80.35 -2.09
CA SER A 268 -1.27 -81.15 -3.28
C SER A 268 -1.42 -82.65 -2.95
N ASP A 269 -2.19 -83.38 -3.76
CA ASP A 269 -2.37 -84.85 -3.71
C ASP A 269 -2.65 -85.45 -2.30
N GLY A 270 -3.59 -84.86 -1.55
CA GLY A 270 -4.10 -85.43 -0.30
C GLY A 270 -3.14 -85.36 0.91
N LYS A 271 -2.02 -84.64 0.77
CA LYS A 271 -1.11 -84.27 1.86
C LYS A 271 -0.98 -82.75 1.91
N ALA A 272 -1.14 -82.16 3.09
CA ALA A 272 -0.93 -80.74 3.27
C ALA A 272 0.53 -80.51 3.66
N THR A 273 1.25 -79.76 2.83
CA THR A 273 2.56 -79.28 3.26
C THR A 273 2.38 -78.00 4.08
N VAL A 274 3.03 -77.95 5.23
CA VAL A 274 2.91 -76.87 6.20
C VAL A 274 4.26 -76.20 6.39
N VAL A 275 4.29 -74.89 6.18
CA VAL A 275 5.47 -74.06 6.39
C VAL A 275 5.18 -73.07 7.52
N SER A 276 6.05 -73.09 8.52
CA SER A 276 6.01 -72.19 9.67
C SER A 276 6.53 -70.82 9.28
N ARG A 277 5.72 -69.79 9.52
CA ARG A 277 6.00 -68.41 9.12
C ARG A 277 5.54 -67.41 10.19
N ILE A 278 6.12 -66.22 10.14
CA ILE A 278 5.61 -65.06 10.87
C ILE A 278 4.88 -64.17 9.87
N MET A 279 3.68 -63.74 10.23
CA MET A 279 2.87 -62.86 9.40
C MET A 279 2.48 -61.59 10.15
N ILE A 280 2.32 -60.52 9.38
CA ILE A 280 1.58 -59.34 9.81
C ILE A 280 0.10 -59.61 9.49
N PRO A 281 -0.82 -59.48 10.46
CA PRO A 281 -2.24 -59.74 10.27
C PRO A 281 -2.79 -59.02 9.03
N ASP A 282 -3.49 -59.76 8.17
CA ASP A 282 -4.10 -59.26 6.92
C ASP A 282 -3.12 -58.60 5.92
N ARG A 283 -1.80 -58.75 6.13
CA ARG A 283 -0.77 -58.08 5.32
C ARG A 283 0.26 -59.00 4.67
N GLY A 284 0.50 -60.18 5.22
CA GLY A 284 1.36 -61.20 4.58
C GLY A 284 2.50 -61.68 5.46
N VAL A 285 3.36 -62.50 4.86
CA VAL A 285 4.43 -63.25 5.55
C VAL A 285 5.78 -62.54 5.43
N LEU A 286 6.55 -62.52 6.52
CA LEU A 286 7.91 -62.01 6.52
C LEU A 286 8.90 -63.05 6.00
N ASP A 287 9.90 -62.59 5.24
CA ASP A 287 11.02 -63.41 4.76
C ASP A 287 11.85 -63.94 5.96
N PRO A 288 11.92 -65.27 6.18
CA PRO A 288 12.62 -65.86 7.31
C PRO A 288 14.16 -65.69 7.26
N GLU A 289 14.75 -65.47 6.08
CA GLU A 289 16.21 -65.36 5.93
C GLU A 289 16.77 -63.99 6.32
N GLN A 290 15.91 -62.96 6.42
CA GLN A 290 16.30 -61.57 6.67
C GLN A 290 15.80 -61.01 8.02
N LEU A 291 15.45 -61.88 8.98
CA LEU A 291 14.93 -61.45 10.28
C LEU A 291 16.02 -61.10 11.30
N SER A 292 15.82 -59.98 11.98
CA SER A 292 16.55 -59.53 13.16
C SER A 292 15.64 -59.51 14.38
N PHE A 293 16.21 -59.74 15.56
CA PHE A 293 15.48 -59.83 16.83
C PHE A 293 16.03 -58.84 17.85
N VAL A 294 15.16 -58.16 18.61
CA VAL A 294 15.51 -57.40 19.80
C VAL A 294 14.72 -57.94 20.98
N ALA A 295 15.42 -58.55 21.94
CA ALA A 295 14.81 -59.19 23.09
C ALA A 295 14.48 -58.20 24.22
N GLY A 296 13.25 -58.25 24.72
CA GLY A 296 12.79 -57.47 25.86
C GLY A 296 12.21 -58.36 26.97
N ARG A 297 11.93 -57.75 28.12
CA ARG A 297 11.37 -58.47 29.28
C ARG A 297 9.95 -59.02 29.05
N GLY A 298 9.18 -58.38 28.18
CA GLY A 298 7.78 -58.74 27.87
C GLY A 298 7.55 -59.36 26.50
N GLY A 299 8.60 -59.56 25.70
CA GLY A 299 8.49 -60.01 24.31
C GLY A 299 9.68 -59.61 23.46
N TYR A 300 9.50 -59.65 22.13
CA TYR A 300 10.56 -59.47 21.15
C TYR A 300 10.11 -58.47 20.09
N TRP A 301 11.02 -57.63 19.62
CA TRP A 301 10.81 -56.92 18.36
C TRP A 301 11.49 -57.70 17.25
N ILE A 302 10.74 -57.99 16.18
CA ILE A 302 11.22 -58.76 15.03
C ILE A 302 11.20 -57.82 13.85
N GLY A 303 12.33 -57.67 13.16
CA GLY A 303 12.45 -56.75 12.05
C GLY A 303 13.07 -57.38 10.81
N THR A 304 12.68 -56.86 9.65
CA THR A 304 13.33 -57.14 8.36
C THR A 304 13.85 -55.82 7.79
N LYS A 305 15.13 -55.79 7.41
CA LYS A 305 15.85 -54.57 7.02
C LYS A 305 15.81 -53.48 8.12
N LEU A 306 14.96 -52.45 7.98
CA LEU A 306 14.83 -51.32 8.92
C LEU A 306 13.41 -51.18 9.51
N GLU A 307 12.54 -52.14 9.25
CA GLU A 307 11.15 -52.16 9.71
C GLU A 307 11.01 -53.19 10.85
N TYR A 308 10.45 -52.80 12.00
CA TYR A 308 10.33 -53.64 13.20
C TYR A 308 8.89 -53.71 13.72
N TRP A 309 8.45 -54.92 14.05
CA TRP A 309 7.13 -55.18 14.63
C TRP A 309 7.23 -55.87 15.99
N TRP A 310 6.23 -55.63 16.82
CA TRP A 310 6.17 -56.21 18.17
C TRP A 310 5.66 -57.65 18.12
N PHE A 311 6.37 -58.57 18.75
CA PHE A 311 5.92 -59.93 19.04
C PHE A 311 5.85 -60.13 20.56
N PRO A 312 4.66 -60.36 21.14
CA PRO A 312 4.54 -60.54 22.58
C PRO A 312 5.28 -61.80 23.04
N GLY A 313 5.81 -61.80 24.26
CA GLY A 313 6.64 -62.89 24.83
C GLY A 313 5.85 -64.16 25.20
N ILE A 314 4.99 -64.63 24.30
CA ILE A 314 4.12 -65.80 24.48
C ILE A 314 4.85 -67.12 24.22
N LEU A 315 6.01 -67.08 23.56
CA LEU A 315 6.85 -68.23 23.26
C LEU A 315 8.31 -67.88 23.53
N PRO A 316 9.16 -68.83 23.97
CA PRO A 316 10.59 -68.57 24.13
C PRO A 316 11.27 -68.24 22.80
N LEU A 317 12.17 -67.25 22.78
CA LEU A 317 12.92 -66.80 21.58
C LEU A 317 13.59 -67.95 20.80
N ASN A 318 14.26 -68.87 21.52
CA ASN A 318 14.94 -70.01 20.90
C ASN A 318 13.95 -70.92 20.16
N TRP A 319 12.78 -71.14 20.76
CA TRP A 319 11.72 -71.93 20.14
C TRP A 319 11.17 -71.22 18.90
N LEU A 320 10.96 -69.90 18.99
CA LEU A 320 10.48 -69.10 17.87
C LEU A 320 11.45 -69.11 16.68
N ARG A 321 12.77 -69.05 16.91
CA ARG A 321 13.77 -69.17 15.84
C ARG A 321 13.74 -70.54 15.17
N MET A 322 13.73 -71.60 15.98
CA MET A 322 13.62 -72.97 15.47
C MET A 322 12.34 -73.16 14.68
N PHE A 323 11.24 -72.54 15.12
CA PHE A 323 9.96 -72.59 14.45
C PHE A 323 10.00 -71.90 13.08
N ILE A 324 10.55 -70.70 12.96
CA ILE A 324 10.65 -69.95 11.69
C ILE A 324 11.59 -70.65 10.70
N GLN A 325 12.68 -71.20 11.21
CA GLN A 325 13.70 -71.89 10.42
C GLN A 325 13.37 -73.37 10.15
N ALA A 326 12.24 -73.86 10.65
CA ALA A 326 11.85 -75.24 10.47
C ALA A 326 11.66 -75.55 8.97
N PRO A 327 12.16 -76.70 8.49
CA PRO A 327 11.89 -77.14 7.12
C PRO A 327 10.39 -77.40 6.94
N GLN A 328 9.94 -77.40 5.69
CA GLN A 328 8.57 -77.74 5.31
C GLN A 328 8.17 -79.10 5.90
N LEU A 329 7.04 -79.12 6.61
CA LEU A 329 6.49 -80.32 7.23
C LEU A 329 5.39 -80.88 6.32
N SER A 330 5.36 -82.20 6.11
CA SER A 330 4.22 -82.86 5.46
C SER A 330 3.30 -83.38 6.54
N LEU A 331 2.06 -82.86 6.63
CA LEU A 331 1.04 -83.33 7.58
C LEU A 331 -0.04 -84.13 6.86
N GLU A 332 -0.50 -85.20 7.49
CA GLU A 332 -1.72 -85.91 7.08
C GLU A 332 -2.96 -85.06 7.43
N THR A 333 -4.08 -85.27 6.72
CA THR A 333 -5.33 -84.49 6.92
C THR A 333 -5.82 -84.51 8.38
N ALA A 334 -5.66 -85.65 9.07
CA ALA A 334 -6.03 -85.78 10.48
C ALA A 334 -5.11 -84.99 11.44
N GLU A 335 -3.84 -84.76 11.06
CA GLU A 335 -2.88 -83.97 11.81
C GLU A 335 -3.10 -82.48 11.59
N LEU A 336 -3.44 -82.08 10.36
CA LEU A 336 -3.82 -80.71 10.03
C LEU A 336 -5.08 -80.27 10.81
N ASP A 337 -6.11 -81.12 10.89
CA ASP A 337 -7.32 -80.88 11.69
C ASP A 337 -7.03 -80.72 13.19
N ARG A 338 -6.02 -81.45 13.71
CA ARG A 338 -5.58 -81.30 15.11
C ARG A 338 -4.87 -79.98 15.33
N LEU A 339 -4.01 -79.57 14.39
CA LEU A 339 -3.34 -78.28 14.43
C LEU A 339 -4.35 -77.13 14.36
N ASP A 340 -5.36 -77.24 13.50
CA ASP A 340 -6.42 -76.24 13.37
C ASP A 340 -7.21 -76.08 14.68
N LYS A 341 -7.59 -77.20 15.30
CA LYS A 341 -8.25 -77.20 16.61
C LYS A 341 -7.38 -76.61 17.72
N LEU A 342 -6.07 -76.86 17.72
CA LEU A 342 -5.14 -76.27 18.70
C LEU A 342 -5.03 -74.75 18.55
N CYS A 343 -5.01 -74.26 17.31
CA CYS A 343 -5.02 -72.85 16.99
C CYS A 343 -6.37 -72.20 17.36
N ALA A 344 -7.49 -72.81 16.97
CA ALA A 344 -8.84 -72.32 17.23
C ALA A 344 -9.18 -72.27 18.73
N THR A 345 -8.68 -73.22 19.52
CA THR A 345 -8.85 -73.24 20.99
C THR A 345 -7.89 -72.31 21.74
N LYS A 346 -7.04 -71.55 21.01
CA LYS A 346 -6.00 -70.66 21.55
C LYS A 346 -4.98 -71.35 22.46
N ARG A 347 -4.88 -72.69 22.40
CA ARG A 347 -3.87 -73.46 23.14
C ARG A 347 -2.48 -73.31 22.54
N PHE A 348 -2.41 -73.04 21.24
CA PHE A 348 -1.20 -72.58 20.55
C PHE A 348 -1.49 -71.23 19.88
N PRO A 349 -0.63 -70.22 20.02
CA PRO A 349 -0.88 -68.88 19.50
C PRO A 349 -0.50 -68.74 18.02
N GLY A 350 -1.09 -69.58 17.16
CA GLY A 350 -0.89 -69.56 15.71
C GLY A 350 -2.20 -69.67 14.94
N LYS A 351 -2.14 -69.48 13.62
CA LYS A 351 -3.27 -69.59 12.70
C LYS A 351 -2.86 -70.35 11.44
N ILE A 352 -3.76 -71.18 10.91
CA ILE A 352 -3.56 -71.83 9.62
C ILE A 352 -4.00 -70.89 8.50
N VAL A 353 -3.18 -70.76 7.46
CA VAL A 353 -3.37 -69.87 6.32
C VAL A 353 -3.06 -70.63 5.03
N ALA A 354 -3.85 -70.46 3.97
CA ALA A 354 -3.60 -71.10 2.67
C ALA A 354 -2.50 -70.36 1.89
N ASP A 355 -1.56 -71.09 1.28
CA ASP A 355 -0.30 -70.56 0.71
C ASP A 355 -0.51 -69.71 -0.57
N SER A 356 -1.60 -69.94 -1.31
CA SER A 356 -1.95 -69.22 -2.56
C SER A 356 -2.26 -67.71 -2.44
N LYS A 357 -2.00 -67.09 -1.28
CA LYS A 357 -2.40 -65.70 -0.98
C LYS A 357 -1.29 -64.72 -0.62
N HIS A 358 -0.01 -65.10 -0.60
CA HIS A 358 1.03 -64.16 -0.14
C HIS A 358 2.26 -64.10 -1.05
N SER A 359 2.58 -62.88 -1.48
CA SER A 359 3.87 -62.45 -2.04
C SER A 359 4.83 -62.10 -0.91
N ASP A 360 6.14 -62.34 -1.10
CA ASP A 360 7.17 -61.89 -0.17
C ASP A 360 7.11 -60.35 -0.01
N LEU A 361 7.15 -59.87 1.23
CA LEU A 361 7.15 -58.44 1.55
C LEU A 361 8.44 -57.76 1.07
N SER A 362 8.45 -57.21 -0.15
CA SER A 362 9.47 -56.26 -0.63
C SER A 362 8.98 -54.81 -0.51
N ALA A 363 9.82 -53.93 0.02
CA ALA A 363 9.55 -52.49 0.13
C ALA A 363 10.25 -51.76 -1.02
N GLU A 364 9.47 -51.14 -1.91
CA GLU A 364 9.95 -50.23 -2.96
C GLU A 364 9.49 -48.79 -2.68
N PHE A 365 10.32 -47.80 -3.03
CA PHE A 365 9.93 -46.40 -3.00
C PHE A 365 9.04 -46.09 -4.21
N GLY A 366 7.80 -45.67 -3.96
CA GLY A 366 6.84 -45.37 -5.03
C GLY A 366 7.14 -44.05 -5.72
N ARG A 367 6.80 -43.94 -7.01
CA ARG A 367 6.83 -42.65 -7.72
C ARG A 367 5.60 -41.84 -7.32
N LEU A 368 5.81 -40.80 -6.53
CA LEU A 368 4.77 -39.90 -6.03
C LEU A 368 4.34 -38.85 -7.07
N LYS A 369 3.03 -38.65 -7.20
CA LYS A 369 2.44 -37.45 -7.82
C LYS A 369 1.36 -36.87 -6.92
N PRO A 370 1.48 -35.61 -6.47
CA PRO A 370 0.39 -34.93 -5.79
C PRO A 370 -0.82 -34.77 -6.72
N VAL A 371 -2.00 -35.01 -6.18
CA VAL A 371 -3.29 -34.92 -6.87
C VAL A 371 -4.11 -33.83 -6.20
N LEU A 372 -4.46 -32.78 -6.93
CA LEU A 372 -5.30 -31.70 -6.42
C LEU A 372 -6.62 -31.68 -7.17
N THR A 373 -7.71 -31.99 -6.49
CA THR A 373 -9.06 -31.91 -7.07
C THR A 373 -9.70 -30.60 -6.64
N LEU A 374 -10.05 -29.74 -7.59
CA LEU A 374 -10.60 -28.42 -7.34
C LEU A 374 -12.10 -28.37 -7.63
N ASP A 375 -12.82 -27.67 -6.77
CA ASP A 375 -14.18 -27.20 -6.99
C ASP A 375 -14.25 -25.68 -6.72
N TRP A 376 -15.35 -25.02 -7.09
CA TRP A 376 -15.50 -23.57 -6.93
C TRP A 376 -16.92 -23.21 -6.52
N ASP A 377 -17.07 -22.55 -5.37
CA ASP A 377 -18.35 -22.02 -4.88
C ASP A 377 -18.36 -20.47 -4.83
N LYS A 378 -19.40 -19.89 -4.22
CA LYS A 378 -19.52 -18.43 -4.06
C LYS A 378 -18.44 -17.84 -3.14
N ASP A 379 -17.85 -18.63 -2.25
CA ASP A 379 -16.91 -18.17 -1.23
C ASP A 379 -15.46 -18.25 -1.72
N GLY A 380 -15.14 -19.19 -2.60
CA GLY A 380 -13.85 -19.28 -3.27
C GLY A 380 -13.59 -20.63 -3.93
N LEU A 381 -12.31 -20.94 -4.13
CA LEU A 381 -11.87 -22.25 -4.59
C LEU A 381 -11.85 -23.22 -3.40
N ILE A 382 -12.35 -24.43 -3.65
CA ILE A 382 -12.31 -25.57 -2.73
C ILE A 382 -11.36 -26.60 -3.33
N GLY A 383 -10.51 -27.22 -2.52
CA GLY A 383 -9.56 -28.24 -2.96
C GLY A 383 -9.57 -29.48 -2.08
N ASP A 384 -9.35 -30.63 -2.69
CA ASP A 384 -8.99 -31.88 -2.01
C ASP A 384 -7.59 -32.28 -2.46
N LEU A 385 -6.67 -32.43 -1.50
CA LEU A 385 -5.32 -32.94 -1.75
C LEU A 385 -5.26 -34.45 -1.50
N GLU A 386 -4.78 -35.19 -2.50
CA GLU A 386 -4.49 -36.61 -2.44
C GLU A 386 -3.08 -36.87 -3.01
N PHE A 387 -2.56 -38.07 -2.82
CA PHE A 387 -1.26 -38.48 -3.34
C PHE A 387 -1.40 -39.78 -4.13
N ASP A 388 -0.98 -39.76 -5.39
CA ASP A 388 -0.93 -40.94 -6.26
C ASP A 388 0.45 -41.58 -6.20
N TYR A 389 0.46 -42.87 -5.85
CA TYR A 389 1.65 -43.72 -5.88
C TYR A 389 1.41 -44.87 -6.83
N ASN A 390 2.05 -44.80 -8.01
CA ASN A 390 1.93 -45.83 -9.04
C ASN A 390 0.46 -46.19 -9.38
N GLY A 391 -0.46 -45.20 -9.42
CA GLY A 391 -1.87 -45.40 -9.76
C GLY A 391 -2.81 -45.70 -8.59
N THR A 392 -2.29 -45.79 -7.35
CA THR A 392 -3.12 -45.89 -6.13
C THR A 392 -3.17 -44.55 -5.41
N ARG A 393 -4.38 -44.02 -5.23
CA ARG A 393 -4.61 -42.75 -4.52
C ARG A 393 -4.72 -42.94 -3.02
N THR A 394 -4.09 -42.04 -2.29
CA THR A 394 -4.07 -42.03 -0.83
C THR A 394 -4.39 -40.64 -0.32
N ASN A 395 -5.13 -40.54 0.80
CA ASN A 395 -5.40 -39.24 1.42
C ASN A 395 -4.16 -38.72 2.18
N VAL A 396 -4.15 -37.42 2.46
CA VAL A 396 -3.19 -36.82 3.38
C VAL A 396 -3.38 -37.42 4.78
N GLY A 397 -2.27 -37.83 5.39
CA GLY A 397 -2.30 -38.61 6.62
C GLY A 397 -2.70 -40.06 6.37
N GLY A 398 -2.02 -40.98 7.05
CA GLY A 398 -2.29 -42.41 6.91
C GLY A 398 -1.07 -43.27 7.18
N ASN A 399 -1.18 -44.56 6.87
CA ASN A 399 -0.09 -45.51 7.07
C ASN A 399 1.07 -45.18 6.11
N PRO A 400 2.33 -45.12 6.59
CA PRO A 400 3.51 -44.91 5.73
C PRO A 400 3.69 -45.96 4.63
N MET A 401 3.03 -47.12 4.77
CA MET A 401 3.06 -48.19 3.79
C MET A 401 1.68 -48.39 3.17
N ILE A 402 1.65 -48.50 1.84
CA ILE A 402 0.43 -48.72 1.05
C ILE A 402 0.61 -49.94 0.14
N LEU A 403 -0.47 -50.67 -0.10
CA LEU A 403 -0.47 -51.84 -0.97
C LEU A 403 -0.85 -51.42 -2.38
N VAL A 404 0.03 -51.64 -3.36
CA VAL A 404 -0.20 -51.37 -4.77
C VAL A 404 0.14 -52.64 -5.56
N ASP A 405 -0.82 -53.18 -6.30
CA ASP A 405 -0.67 -54.38 -7.13
C ASP A 405 -0.01 -55.59 -6.43
N GLY A 406 -0.29 -55.79 -5.14
CA GLY A 406 0.25 -56.90 -4.35
C GLY A 406 1.67 -56.68 -3.80
N HIS A 407 2.24 -55.50 -3.99
CA HIS A 407 3.52 -55.05 -3.42
C HIS A 407 3.33 -53.89 -2.44
N TYR A 408 4.16 -53.83 -1.42
CA TYR A 408 4.11 -52.73 -0.45
C TYR A 408 5.02 -51.59 -0.88
N ILE A 409 4.40 -50.43 -1.08
CA ILE A 409 5.08 -49.20 -1.47
C ILE A 409 5.21 -48.30 -0.23
N ARG A 410 6.42 -47.80 -0.02
CA ARG A 410 6.70 -46.78 1.00
C ARG A 410 6.35 -45.40 0.46
N ARG A 411 5.52 -44.66 1.21
CA ARG A 411 5.16 -43.27 0.92
C ARG A 411 6.35 -42.33 1.16
N ASP A 412 6.49 -41.32 0.30
CA ASP A 412 7.45 -40.23 0.45
C ASP A 412 6.78 -39.06 1.20
N LEU A 413 6.73 -39.19 2.51
CA LEU A 413 6.01 -38.27 3.36
C LEU A 413 6.68 -36.89 3.44
N ASP A 414 7.98 -36.77 3.16
CA ASP A 414 8.67 -35.47 3.17
C ASP A 414 8.28 -34.64 1.93
N TYR A 415 8.10 -35.31 0.79
CA TYR A 415 7.56 -34.67 -0.41
C TYR A 415 6.06 -34.34 -0.25
N GLU A 416 5.28 -35.19 0.44
CA GLU A 416 3.90 -34.86 0.81
C GLU A 416 3.82 -33.59 1.66
N ASP A 417 4.66 -33.46 2.69
CA ASP A 417 4.75 -32.26 3.53
C ASP A 417 5.17 -31.02 2.72
N THR A 418 6.06 -31.19 1.74
CA THR A 418 6.47 -30.10 0.83
C THR A 418 5.29 -29.62 -0.03
N ALA A 419 4.45 -30.53 -0.53
CA ALA A 419 3.26 -30.22 -1.31
C ALA A 419 2.20 -29.46 -0.48
N ILE A 420 2.00 -29.88 0.77
CA ILE A 420 1.14 -29.24 1.78
C ILE A 420 1.60 -27.81 2.06
N ASN A 421 2.90 -27.63 2.32
CA ASN A 421 3.47 -26.31 2.59
C ASN A 421 3.29 -25.36 1.40
N LEU A 422 3.48 -25.86 0.17
CA LEU A 422 3.28 -25.08 -1.04
C LEU A 422 1.83 -24.57 -1.19
N LEU A 423 0.82 -25.41 -0.94
CA LEU A 423 -0.58 -24.97 -0.97
C LEU A 423 -0.90 -23.99 0.16
N THR A 424 -0.29 -24.16 1.34
CA THR A 424 -0.42 -23.21 2.46
C THR A 424 0.17 -21.85 2.09
N GLU A 425 1.35 -21.82 1.45
CA GLU A 425 2.00 -20.58 0.98
C GLU A 425 1.19 -19.85 -0.09
N VAL A 426 0.55 -20.61 -1.00
CA VAL A 426 -0.41 -20.08 -1.97
C VAL A 426 -1.64 -19.47 -1.28
N GLY A 427 -1.95 -19.92 -0.06
CA GLY A 427 -2.98 -19.37 0.82
C GLY A 427 -4.22 -20.24 0.97
N PHE A 428 -4.16 -21.52 0.63
CA PHE A 428 -5.21 -22.48 0.99
C PHE A 428 -5.23 -22.68 2.50
N ILE A 429 -6.43 -22.71 3.07
CA ILE A 429 -6.67 -22.92 4.50
C ILE A 429 -7.36 -24.27 4.67
N SER A 430 -6.77 -25.14 5.50
CA SER A 430 -7.38 -26.40 5.93
C SER A 430 -7.99 -26.26 7.32
N ASN A 431 -9.11 -26.94 7.56
CA ASN A 431 -9.75 -27.02 8.89
C ASN A 431 -9.37 -28.30 9.65
N ASP A 432 -8.73 -29.26 8.99
CA ASP A 432 -8.27 -30.52 9.57
C ASP A 432 -6.97 -31.01 8.90
N ASP A 433 -6.37 -32.06 9.48
CA ASP A 433 -5.12 -32.65 8.97
C ASP A 433 -5.33 -33.52 7.71
N SER A 434 -6.58 -33.71 7.28
CA SER A 434 -6.90 -34.55 6.11
C SER A 434 -6.77 -33.81 4.78
N TRP A 435 -6.65 -32.47 4.82
CA TRP A 435 -6.52 -31.62 3.63
C TRP A 435 -7.64 -31.83 2.60
N LYS A 436 -8.83 -32.20 3.09
CA LYS A 436 -10.06 -32.25 2.32
C LYS A 436 -10.88 -30.98 2.53
N GLY A 437 -11.45 -30.47 1.45
CA GLY A 437 -12.24 -29.25 1.45
C GLY A 437 -11.45 -27.99 1.81
N VAL A 438 -10.15 -27.95 1.51
CA VAL A 438 -9.31 -26.77 1.76
C VAL A 438 -9.80 -25.58 0.94
N ARG A 439 -9.75 -24.37 1.50
CA ARG A 439 -10.37 -23.19 0.88
C ARG A 439 -9.38 -22.10 0.57
N LEU A 440 -9.54 -21.49 -0.61
CA LEU A 440 -8.86 -20.26 -1.01
C LEU A 440 -9.91 -19.18 -1.28
N CYS A 441 -10.05 -18.24 -0.35
CA CYS A 441 -11.14 -17.24 -0.36
C CYS A 441 -10.71 -15.85 -0.84
N GLU A 442 -9.42 -15.51 -0.72
CA GLU A 442 -8.91 -14.17 -1.07
C GLU A 442 -8.88 -13.98 -2.60
N PRO A 443 -9.59 -12.98 -3.16
CA PRO A 443 -9.71 -12.80 -4.61
C PRO A 443 -8.37 -12.66 -5.34
N GLU A 444 -7.41 -11.97 -4.74
CA GLU A 444 -6.07 -11.75 -5.28
C GLU A 444 -5.27 -13.05 -5.37
N LYS A 445 -5.39 -13.90 -4.34
CA LYS A 445 -4.75 -15.22 -4.32
C LYS A 445 -5.43 -16.19 -5.29
N ILE A 446 -6.76 -16.16 -5.41
CA ILE A 446 -7.50 -16.92 -6.42
C ILE A 446 -7.03 -16.53 -7.83
N TRP A 447 -6.91 -15.23 -8.12
CA TRP A 447 -6.40 -14.74 -9.41
C TRP A 447 -4.99 -15.26 -9.70
N SER A 448 -4.08 -15.09 -8.73
CA SER A 448 -2.69 -15.56 -8.83
C SER A 448 -2.65 -17.07 -9.09
N PHE A 449 -3.36 -17.85 -8.28
CA PHE A 449 -3.40 -19.30 -8.39
C PHE A 449 -3.85 -19.77 -9.77
N MET A 450 -4.95 -19.20 -10.30
CA MET A 450 -5.50 -19.60 -11.59
C MET A 450 -4.63 -19.17 -12.78
N LYS A 451 -3.90 -18.05 -12.69
CA LYS A 451 -3.12 -17.52 -13.82
C LYS A 451 -1.67 -17.99 -13.85
N SER A 452 -1.02 -18.12 -12.69
CA SER A 452 0.39 -18.49 -12.57
C SER A 452 0.58 -19.86 -11.91
N THR A 453 0.17 -20.01 -10.65
CA THR A 453 0.53 -21.19 -9.83
C THR A 453 0.04 -22.50 -10.44
N CYS A 454 -1.21 -22.58 -10.89
CA CYS A 454 -1.76 -23.80 -11.48
C CYS A 454 -0.97 -24.27 -12.71
N LYS A 455 -0.44 -23.34 -13.53
CA LYS A 455 0.42 -23.67 -14.67
C LYS A 455 1.81 -24.17 -14.26
N ILE A 456 2.34 -23.66 -13.15
CA ILE A 456 3.63 -24.08 -12.59
C ILE A 456 3.52 -25.48 -11.97
N LEU A 457 2.38 -25.80 -11.35
CA LEU A 457 2.13 -27.10 -10.71
C LEU A 457 1.85 -28.22 -11.73
N ALA A 458 1.14 -27.92 -12.82
CA ALA A 458 0.67 -28.90 -13.80
C ALA A 458 1.71 -29.91 -14.36
N PRO A 459 3.00 -29.59 -14.54
CA PRO A 459 4.00 -30.57 -15.00
C PRO A 459 4.30 -31.67 -13.97
N HIS A 460 4.13 -31.39 -12.68
CA HIS A 460 4.52 -32.27 -11.57
C HIS A 460 3.31 -32.78 -10.75
N TRP A 461 2.13 -32.16 -10.93
CA TRP A 461 0.90 -32.44 -10.20
C TRP A 461 -0.20 -32.92 -11.14
N LEU A 462 -1.07 -33.79 -10.64
CA LEU A 462 -2.32 -34.17 -11.32
C LEU A 462 -3.44 -33.27 -10.80
N ILE A 463 -3.81 -32.25 -11.58
CA ILE A 463 -4.86 -31.31 -11.18
C ILE A 463 -6.17 -31.68 -11.90
N PHE A 464 -7.19 -31.99 -11.11
CA PHE A 464 -8.54 -32.24 -11.59
C PHE A 464 -9.44 -31.07 -11.19
N TRP A 465 -10.45 -30.76 -11.99
CA TRP A 465 -11.41 -29.71 -11.64
C TRP A 465 -12.81 -30.01 -12.16
N THR A 466 -13.80 -29.50 -11.45
CA THR A 466 -15.21 -29.63 -11.83
C THR A 466 -15.57 -28.73 -13.03
N PRO A 467 -16.71 -28.98 -13.71
CA PRO A 467 -17.22 -28.08 -14.74
C PRO A 467 -17.46 -26.64 -14.23
N GLN A 468 -17.77 -26.48 -12.94
CA GLN A 468 -17.98 -25.18 -12.30
C GLN A 468 -16.68 -24.37 -12.26
N VAL A 469 -15.56 -24.99 -11.88
CA VAL A 469 -14.23 -24.36 -11.92
C VAL A 469 -13.90 -23.90 -13.34
N ARG A 470 -14.16 -24.73 -14.35
CA ARG A 470 -13.90 -24.39 -15.76
C ARG A 470 -14.69 -23.16 -16.20
N THR A 471 -15.94 -23.05 -15.75
CA THR A 471 -16.82 -21.91 -16.06
C THR A 471 -16.31 -20.63 -15.39
N ASN A 472 -16.05 -20.68 -14.09
CA ASN A 472 -15.52 -19.53 -13.35
C ASN A 472 -14.10 -19.13 -13.81
N MET A 473 -13.29 -20.08 -14.27
CA MET A 473 -11.97 -19.83 -14.86
C MET A 473 -12.06 -19.08 -16.19
N ALA A 474 -13.12 -19.31 -16.99
CA ALA A 474 -13.36 -18.56 -18.23
C ALA A 474 -13.72 -17.09 -17.94
N ALA A 475 -14.50 -16.84 -16.89
CA ALA A 475 -14.79 -15.50 -16.39
C ALA A 475 -13.56 -14.85 -15.72
N THR A 476 -12.63 -15.64 -15.20
CA THR A 476 -11.41 -15.17 -14.50
C THR A 476 -10.41 -14.56 -15.48
N THR A 477 -10.67 -13.34 -15.90
CA THR A 477 -9.92 -12.62 -16.94
C THR A 477 -9.77 -11.15 -16.59
N GLU A 478 -9.08 -10.39 -17.44
CA GLU A 478 -9.05 -8.93 -17.30
C GLU A 478 -10.38 -8.33 -17.74
N ALA A 479 -10.87 -7.34 -16.99
CA ALA A 479 -12.08 -6.61 -17.30
C ALA A 479 -11.88 -5.75 -18.57
N LYS A 480 -12.92 -5.73 -19.41
CA LYS A 480 -13.06 -4.79 -20.52
C LYS A 480 -14.13 -3.77 -20.18
N LEU A 481 -13.83 -2.51 -20.46
CA LEU A 481 -14.76 -1.40 -20.32
C LEU A 481 -15.35 -1.06 -21.68
N SER A 482 -16.67 -0.91 -21.75
CA SER A 482 -17.39 -0.25 -22.83
C SER A 482 -18.17 0.93 -22.27
N VAL A 483 -18.15 2.06 -22.98
CA VAL A 483 -18.77 3.31 -22.56
C VAL A 483 -19.77 3.75 -23.62
N GLU A 484 -21.02 3.94 -23.20
CA GLU A 484 -22.12 4.39 -24.04
C GLU A 484 -22.57 5.81 -23.63
N SER A 485 -23.22 6.53 -24.54
CA SER A 485 -23.83 7.84 -24.25
C SER A 485 -25.14 7.70 -23.50
N GLY A 486 -25.33 8.50 -22.45
CA GLY A 486 -26.63 8.69 -21.77
C GLY A 486 -27.36 9.95 -22.23
N HIS A 487 -28.12 10.56 -21.31
CA HIS A 487 -28.80 11.83 -21.58
C HIS A 487 -27.80 13.00 -21.69
N GLU A 488 -28.11 13.95 -22.57
CA GLU A 488 -27.32 15.17 -22.77
C GLU A 488 -28.23 16.41 -22.73
N THR A 489 -27.80 17.43 -21.99
CA THR A 489 -28.46 18.73 -21.88
C THR A 489 -27.51 19.85 -22.29
N SER A 490 -27.92 21.11 -22.10
CA SER A 490 -27.04 22.27 -22.32
C SER A 490 -25.85 22.30 -21.36
N ASP A 491 -25.98 21.74 -20.16
CA ASP A 491 -25.06 21.98 -19.04
C ASP A 491 -24.34 20.71 -18.56
N TRP A 492 -24.91 19.53 -18.81
CA TRP A 492 -24.37 18.24 -18.39
C TRP A 492 -24.61 17.13 -19.43
N PHE A 493 -23.81 16.08 -19.35
CA PHE A 493 -23.97 14.85 -20.13
C PHE A 493 -23.72 13.61 -19.27
N GLU A 494 -24.37 12.51 -19.62
CA GLU A 494 -24.19 11.21 -18.99
C GLU A 494 -23.34 10.28 -19.86
N THR A 495 -22.54 9.45 -19.19
CA THR A 495 -21.96 8.26 -19.81
C THR A 495 -22.28 7.03 -18.96
N THR A 496 -22.56 5.92 -19.63
CA THR A 496 -22.84 4.64 -18.97
C THR A 496 -21.64 3.72 -19.17
N CYS A 497 -21.02 3.31 -18.06
CA CYS A 497 -19.83 2.47 -18.04
C CYS A 497 -20.23 1.01 -17.78
N GLN A 498 -20.10 0.16 -18.80
CA GLN A 498 -20.32 -1.28 -18.66
C GLN A 498 -18.98 -2.01 -18.57
N LEU A 499 -18.81 -2.85 -17.55
CA LEU A 499 -17.65 -3.71 -17.40
C LEU A 499 -18.04 -5.15 -17.69
N LYS A 500 -17.24 -5.85 -18.50
CA LYS A 500 -17.44 -7.26 -18.84
C LYS A 500 -16.13 -8.03 -18.71
N ALA A 501 -16.22 -9.27 -18.24
CA ALA A 501 -15.14 -10.25 -18.37
C ALA A 501 -14.97 -10.69 -19.83
N ALA A 502 -13.89 -11.39 -20.15
CA ALA A 502 -13.60 -11.81 -21.54
C ALA A 502 -14.64 -12.76 -22.13
N ASP A 503 -15.36 -13.51 -21.30
CA ASP A 503 -16.46 -14.40 -21.68
C ASP A 503 -17.81 -13.67 -21.85
N GLY A 504 -17.85 -12.35 -21.60
CA GLY A 504 -19.05 -11.53 -21.67
C GLY A 504 -19.82 -11.39 -20.35
N THR A 505 -19.37 -12.04 -19.27
CA THR A 505 -20.02 -11.93 -17.96
C THR A 505 -19.98 -10.49 -17.45
N PRO A 506 -21.12 -9.88 -17.07
CA PRO A 506 -21.15 -8.51 -16.57
C PRO A 506 -20.47 -8.41 -15.21
N VAL A 507 -19.60 -7.40 -15.07
CA VAL A 507 -18.97 -7.03 -13.80
C VAL A 507 -19.74 -5.82 -13.26
N PRO A 508 -20.39 -5.92 -12.08
CA PRO A 508 -21.09 -4.78 -11.51
C PRO A 508 -20.14 -3.59 -11.29
N PHE A 509 -20.50 -2.43 -11.84
CA PHE A 509 -19.64 -1.24 -11.76
C PHE A 509 -19.42 -0.79 -10.31
N ASN A 510 -20.40 -1.00 -9.43
CA ASN A 510 -20.27 -0.70 -8.00
C ASN A 510 -19.20 -1.56 -7.31
N ASP A 511 -19.08 -2.84 -7.65
CA ASP A 511 -18.08 -3.75 -7.07
C ASP A 511 -16.66 -3.38 -7.55
N ALA A 512 -16.54 -2.99 -8.83
CA ALA A 512 -15.30 -2.46 -9.37
C ALA A 512 -14.89 -1.16 -8.68
N LEU A 513 -15.85 -0.30 -8.37
CA LEU A 513 -15.62 0.96 -7.66
C LEU A 513 -15.21 0.73 -6.21
N GLU A 514 -15.83 -0.23 -5.51
CA GLU A 514 -15.43 -0.63 -4.17
C GLU A 514 -14.00 -1.16 -4.16
N ALA A 515 -13.64 -2.01 -5.13
CA ALA A 515 -12.28 -2.50 -5.28
C ALA A 515 -11.29 -1.33 -5.47
N VAL A 516 -11.58 -0.42 -6.42
CA VAL A 516 -10.75 0.77 -6.71
C VAL A 516 -10.60 1.69 -5.48
N THR A 517 -11.66 1.86 -4.69
CA THR A 517 -11.66 2.71 -3.49
C THR A 517 -10.84 2.10 -2.35
N ASN A 518 -10.83 0.77 -2.27
CA ASN A 518 -10.04 0.00 -1.30
C ASN A 518 -8.62 -0.33 -1.81
N ASP A 519 -8.17 0.32 -2.90
CA ASP A 519 -6.89 0.07 -3.58
C ASP A 519 -6.65 -1.41 -3.95
N ARG A 520 -7.74 -2.12 -4.26
CA ARG A 520 -7.73 -3.47 -4.83
C ARG A 520 -7.92 -3.41 -6.33
N ASP A 521 -7.34 -4.38 -7.01
CA ASP A 521 -7.37 -4.50 -8.47
C ASP A 521 -8.05 -5.78 -8.96
N VAL A 522 -8.72 -6.51 -8.06
CA VAL A 522 -9.51 -7.70 -8.37
C VAL A 522 -10.94 -7.51 -7.83
N VAL A 523 -11.91 -7.88 -8.65
CA VAL A 523 -13.35 -7.87 -8.31
C VAL A 523 -13.84 -9.29 -8.22
N LYS A 524 -14.56 -9.64 -7.15
CA LYS A 524 -15.19 -10.95 -6.98
C LYS A 524 -16.64 -10.88 -7.46
N LEU A 525 -17.02 -11.74 -8.40
CA LEU A 525 -18.36 -11.82 -8.96
C LEU A 525 -19.30 -12.65 -8.05
N PRO A 526 -20.63 -12.51 -8.20
CA PRO A 526 -21.61 -13.32 -7.46
C PRO A 526 -21.44 -14.84 -7.65
N SER A 527 -20.89 -15.27 -8.79
CA SER A 527 -20.58 -16.69 -9.07
C SER A 527 -19.33 -17.21 -8.32
N GLY A 528 -18.60 -16.33 -7.63
CA GLY A 528 -17.30 -16.62 -7.01
C GLY A 528 -16.10 -16.41 -7.93
N ALA A 529 -16.31 -16.21 -9.24
CA ALA A 529 -15.24 -15.89 -10.19
C ALA A 529 -14.57 -14.55 -9.88
N VAL A 530 -13.31 -14.38 -10.28
CA VAL A 530 -12.54 -13.16 -9.97
C VAL A 530 -12.04 -12.47 -11.23
N VAL A 531 -12.29 -11.18 -11.37
CA VAL A 531 -11.94 -10.39 -12.56
C VAL A 531 -10.88 -9.36 -12.20
N LYS A 532 -9.79 -9.31 -12.96
CA LYS A 532 -8.70 -8.35 -12.75
C LYS A 532 -9.03 -7.02 -13.44
N LEU A 533 -8.86 -5.90 -12.75
CA LEU A 533 -8.91 -4.57 -13.32
C LEU A 533 -7.48 -4.16 -13.74
N PRO A 534 -7.20 -3.96 -15.04
CA PRO A 534 -5.90 -3.47 -15.48
C PRO A 534 -5.58 -2.10 -14.87
N GLN A 535 -4.29 -1.79 -14.65
CA GLN A 535 -3.86 -0.52 -14.06
C GLN A 535 -4.41 0.71 -14.78
N LYS A 536 -4.45 0.69 -16.12
CA LYS A 536 -5.05 1.77 -16.92
C LYS A 536 -6.52 2.00 -16.60
N LEU A 537 -7.27 0.93 -16.38
CA LEU A 537 -8.70 0.95 -16.10
C LEU A 537 -8.96 1.42 -14.66
N LEU A 538 -8.12 1.03 -13.69
CA LEU A 538 -8.17 1.55 -12.32
C LEU A 538 -8.00 3.08 -12.31
N THR A 539 -6.97 3.59 -12.97
CA THR A 539 -6.71 5.03 -13.07
C THR A 539 -7.86 5.77 -13.75
N LEU A 540 -8.39 5.21 -14.84
CA LEU A 540 -9.54 5.77 -15.55
C LEU A 540 -10.78 5.83 -14.64
N ILE A 541 -11.15 4.74 -13.97
CA ILE A 541 -12.30 4.73 -13.05
C ILE A 541 -12.10 5.76 -11.93
N LYS A 542 -10.91 5.85 -11.33
CA LYS A 542 -10.60 6.88 -10.31
C LYS A 542 -10.83 8.29 -10.87
N ASN A 543 -10.36 8.57 -12.08
CA ASN A 543 -10.52 9.88 -12.73
C ASN A 543 -11.98 10.20 -13.05
N LEU A 544 -12.74 9.24 -13.57
CA LEU A 544 -14.15 9.40 -13.88
C LEU A 544 -14.97 9.71 -12.62
N ILE A 545 -14.73 8.99 -11.52
CA ILE A 545 -15.42 9.23 -10.24
C ILE A 545 -15.09 10.61 -9.68
N GLN A 546 -13.83 11.03 -9.74
CA GLN A 546 -13.42 12.35 -9.22
C GLN A 546 -14.04 13.51 -9.99
N ARG A 547 -14.37 13.30 -11.27
CA ARG A 547 -14.94 14.32 -12.16
C ARG A 547 -16.47 14.32 -12.17
N ALA A 548 -17.11 13.17 -11.92
CA ALA A 548 -18.57 13.05 -11.97
C ALA A 548 -19.26 13.95 -10.93
N VAL A 549 -20.30 14.66 -11.37
CA VAL A 549 -21.16 15.51 -10.53
C VAL A 549 -22.14 14.66 -9.72
N SER A 550 -22.70 13.64 -10.37
CA SER A 550 -23.59 12.67 -9.76
C SER A 550 -23.34 11.30 -10.36
N ARG A 551 -23.77 10.26 -9.62
CA ARG A 551 -23.60 8.86 -9.99
C ARG A 551 -24.88 8.10 -9.65
N SER A 552 -25.30 7.25 -10.58
CA SER A 552 -26.33 6.23 -10.36
C SER A 552 -25.85 4.92 -10.96
N GLU A 553 -25.49 3.95 -10.12
CA GLU A 553 -24.94 2.65 -10.54
C GLU A 553 -23.78 2.78 -11.55
N ALA A 554 -24.02 2.39 -12.81
CA ALA A 554 -23.08 2.43 -13.93
C ALA A 554 -23.10 3.75 -14.72
N THR A 555 -24.05 4.65 -14.43
CA THR A 555 -24.20 5.93 -15.12
C THR A 555 -23.55 7.06 -14.33
N LEU A 556 -22.66 7.79 -14.99
CA LEU A 556 -21.92 8.91 -14.45
C LEU A 556 -22.32 10.19 -15.18
N THR A 557 -22.67 11.22 -14.40
CA THR A 557 -23.06 12.52 -14.93
C THR A 557 -21.90 13.49 -14.82
N PHE A 558 -21.54 14.13 -15.92
CA PHE A 558 -20.43 15.07 -16.01
C PHE A 558 -20.94 16.46 -16.40
N GLN A 559 -20.25 17.51 -15.94
CA GLN A 559 -20.48 18.85 -16.48
C GLN A 559 -19.98 18.92 -17.92
N LYS A 560 -20.66 19.69 -18.75
CA LYS A 560 -20.29 19.82 -20.17
C LYS A 560 -18.87 20.34 -20.39
N CYS A 561 -18.34 21.17 -19.49
CA CYS A 561 -16.94 21.62 -19.52
C CYS A 561 -15.93 20.45 -19.51
N GLN A 562 -16.28 19.33 -18.87
CA GLN A 562 -15.41 18.14 -18.77
C GLN A 562 -15.38 17.32 -20.06
N ALA A 563 -16.29 17.58 -21.02
CA ALA A 563 -16.35 16.87 -22.29
C ALA A 563 -15.00 16.81 -23.00
N ILE A 564 -14.27 17.93 -23.03
CA ILE A 564 -12.98 18.01 -23.72
C ILE A 564 -11.93 17.10 -23.08
N ALA A 565 -11.87 17.09 -21.74
CA ALA A 565 -10.91 16.29 -20.99
C ALA A 565 -11.25 14.79 -21.07
N LEU A 566 -12.54 14.46 -21.15
CA LEU A 566 -13.03 13.09 -21.18
C LEU A 566 -13.05 12.48 -22.58
N THR A 567 -13.10 13.29 -23.65
CA THR A 567 -13.16 12.78 -25.03
C THR A 567 -11.99 11.84 -25.32
N ASP A 568 -10.75 12.26 -25.05
CA ASP A 568 -9.57 11.43 -25.34
C ASP A 568 -9.42 10.25 -24.38
N GLU A 569 -9.80 10.44 -23.11
CA GLU A 569 -9.71 9.39 -22.07
C GLU A 569 -10.71 8.25 -22.34
N LEU A 570 -11.88 8.58 -22.89
CA LEU A 570 -12.96 7.63 -23.17
C LEU A 570 -12.95 7.08 -24.60
N GLU A 571 -12.28 7.74 -25.56
CA GLU A 571 -12.25 7.31 -26.96
C GLU A 571 -11.83 5.85 -27.17
N PRO A 572 -10.84 5.29 -26.45
CA PRO A 572 -10.47 3.87 -26.59
C PRO A 572 -11.55 2.87 -26.13
N TYR A 573 -12.53 3.33 -25.33
CA TYR A 573 -13.56 2.50 -24.71
C TYR A 573 -14.96 2.81 -25.22
N TRP A 574 -15.08 3.71 -26.19
CA TRP A 574 -16.36 4.18 -26.70
C TRP A 574 -17.05 3.10 -27.53
N ASP A 575 -18.27 2.75 -27.14
CA ASP A 575 -19.13 1.80 -27.85
C ASP A 575 -20.48 2.48 -28.13
N GLY A 576 -20.80 2.70 -29.40
CA GLY A 576 -22.04 3.38 -29.81
C GLY A 576 -21.86 4.70 -30.58
N PRO A 577 -22.98 5.38 -30.92
CA PRO A 577 -22.96 6.62 -31.70
C PRO A 577 -22.26 7.74 -30.92
N ARG A 578 -21.54 8.62 -31.64
CA ARG A 578 -20.85 9.76 -31.01
C ARG A 578 -21.87 10.84 -30.61
N PRO A 579 -21.98 11.21 -29.32
CA PRO A 579 -22.91 12.23 -28.84
C PRO A 579 -22.39 13.63 -29.18
N ARG A 580 -23.23 14.66 -29.00
CA ARG A 580 -22.89 16.03 -29.45
C ARG A 580 -21.67 16.57 -28.72
N TRP A 581 -21.47 16.17 -27.46
CA TRP A 581 -20.31 16.61 -26.68
C TRP A 581 -18.96 16.13 -27.25
N HIS A 582 -18.90 15.02 -28.00
CA HIS A 582 -17.67 14.59 -28.71
C HIS A 582 -17.25 15.60 -29.80
N GLU A 583 -18.20 16.32 -30.40
CA GLU A 583 -17.90 17.31 -31.45
C GLU A 583 -17.38 18.62 -30.87
N LEU A 584 -17.59 18.90 -29.57
CA LEU A 584 -17.21 20.18 -28.95
C LEU A 584 -15.70 20.43 -29.04
N LYS A 585 -14.89 19.42 -28.74
CA LYS A 585 -13.43 19.52 -28.88
C LYS A 585 -13.02 19.82 -30.32
N TYR A 586 -13.64 19.16 -31.30
CA TYR A 586 -13.36 19.40 -32.72
C TYR A 586 -13.75 20.81 -33.16
N LYS A 587 -14.93 21.30 -32.74
CA LYS A 587 -15.41 22.66 -33.05
C LYS A 587 -14.46 23.73 -32.50
N LEU A 588 -14.04 23.60 -31.24
CA LEU A 588 -13.10 24.54 -30.60
C LEU A 588 -11.73 24.57 -31.31
N LEU A 589 -11.20 23.40 -31.66
CA LEU A 589 -9.92 23.30 -32.37
C LEU A 589 -9.99 23.84 -33.81
N ASN A 590 -11.18 23.87 -34.43
CA ASN A 590 -11.40 24.31 -35.81
C ASN A 590 -12.12 25.67 -35.94
N HIS A 591 -12.09 26.52 -34.90
CA HIS A 591 -12.77 27.82 -34.84
C HIS A 591 -12.53 28.73 -36.07
N LYS A 592 -11.36 28.64 -36.72
CA LYS A 592 -11.02 29.45 -37.90
C LYS A 592 -11.97 29.30 -39.09
N LYS A 593 -12.64 28.14 -39.20
CA LYS A 593 -13.56 27.78 -40.30
C LYS A 593 -14.96 28.38 -40.14
N ILE A 594 -15.26 29.00 -39.00
CA ILE A 594 -16.58 29.56 -38.71
C ILE A 594 -16.76 30.89 -39.46
N LYS A 595 -18.01 31.18 -39.84
CA LYS A 595 -18.37 32.45 -40.48
C LYS A 595 -18.09 33.60 -39.52
N ILE A 596 -17.59 34.72 -40.05
CA ILE A 596 -17.34 35.91 -39.25
C ILE A 596 -18.68 36.36 -38.63
N PRO A 597 -18.76 36.54 -37.30
CA PRO A 597 -19.96 37.07 -36.66
C PRO A 597 -20.35 38.45 -37.23
N PRO A 598 -21.63 38.84 -37.20
CA PRO A 598 -22.08 40.09 -37.81
C PRO A 598 -21.42 41.29 -37.13
N LEU A 599 -20.84 42.16 -37.94
CA LEU A 599 -20.21 43.41 -37.52
C LEU A 599 -20.69 44.53 -38.44
N THR A 600 -20.64 45.77 -37.95
CA THR A 600 -20.77 46.96 -38.81
C THR A 600 -19.65 46.97 -39.85
N LYS A 601 -19.92 47.50 -41.05
CA LYS A 601 -18.91 47.60 -42.12
C LYS A 601 -17.66 48.35 -41.66
N GLU A 602 -17.82 49.45 -40.92
CA GLU A 602 -16.70 50.26 -40.42
C GLU A 602 -15.78 49.48 -39.47
N LEU A 603 -16.36 48.82 -38.46
CA LEU A 603 -15.57 48.01 -37.52
C LEU A 603 -14.89 46.83 -38.23
N LYS A 604 -15.60 46.14 -39.12
CA LYS A 604 -15.04 45.02 -39.88
C LYS A 604 -13.84 45.42 -40.73
N SER A 605 -13.89 46.60 -41.37
CA SER A 605 -12.75 47.12 -42.16
C SER A 605 -11.57 47.60 -41.30
N THR A 606 -11.79 47.84 -40.02
CA THR A 606 -10.76 48.33 -39.09
C THR A 606 -10.00 47.18 -38.42
N LEU A 607 -10.65 46.03 -38.21
CA LEU A 607 -10.05 44.85 -37.60
C LEU A 607 -9.04 44.16 -38.53
N ARG A 608 -7.94 43.68 -37.96
CA ARG A 608 -6.95 42.84 -38.66
C ARG A 608 -7.42 41.37 -38.72
N ASP A 609 -6.85 40.59 -39.64
CA ASP A 609 -7.22 39.17 -39.83
C ASP A 609 -7.07 38.34 -38.56
N TYR A 610 -5.98 38.52 -37.81
CA TYR A 610 -5.82 37.82 -36.53
C TYR A 610 -6.87 38.28 -35.50
N GLN A 611 -7.28 39.55 -35.48
CA GLN A 611 -8.32 40.02 -34.56
C GLN A 611 -9.69 39.40 -34.91
N ILE A 612 -9.96 39.22 -36.20
CA ILE A 612 -11.14 38.49 -36.69
C ILE A 612 -11.07 37.01 -36.25
N ASP A 613 -9.90 36.38 -36.33
CA ASP A 613 -9.72 35.01 -35.84
C ASP A 613 -9.96 34.90 -34.32
N GLY A 614 -9.53 35.91 -33.55
CA GLY A 614 -9.80 35.96 -32.10
C GLY A 614 -11.28 36.14 -31.79
N LEU A 615 -12.00 36.97 -32.57
CA LEU A 615 -13.45 37.08 -32.49
C LEU A 615 -14.16 35.75 -32.78
N LYS A 616 -13.76 35.04 -33.85
CA LYS A 616 -14.30 33.71 -34.16
C LYS A 616 -14.07 32.72 -33.01
N TRP A 617 -12.88 32.74 -32.42
CA TRP A 617 -12.54 31.89 -31.29
C TRP A 617 -13.45 32.14 -30.08
N MET A 618 -13.63 33.42 -29.68
CA MET A 618 -14.55 33.78 -28.59
C MET A 618 -15.99 33.36 -28.89
N HIS A 619 -16.47 33.58 -30.12
CA HIS A 619 -17.81 33.15 -30.51
C HIS A 619 -17.98 31.61 -30.48
N THR A 620 -16.94 30.86 -30.84
CA THR A 620 -16.97 29.38 -30.78
C THR A 620 -17.08 28.88 -29.35
N LEU A 621 -16.38 29.55 -28.41
CA LEU A 621 -16.50 29.25 -26.99
C LEU A 621 -17.93 29.46 -26.51
N GLU A 622 -18.55 30.59 -26.85
CA GLU A 622 -19.95 30.88 -26.52
C GLU A 622 -20.91 29.82 -27.07
N GLU A 623 -20.80 29.47 -28.37
CA GLU A 623 -21.64 28.44 -29.01
C GLU A 623 -21.52 27.07 -28.33
N CYS A 624 -20.34 26.77 -27.75
CA CYS A 624 -20.09 25.53 -27.03
C CYS A 624 -20.51 25.57 -25.55
N GLY A 625 -20.92 26.74 -25.03
CA GLY A 625 -21.23 26.95 -23.61
C GLY A 625 -19.98 27.07 -22.73
N PHE A 626 -18.87 27.58 -23.30
CA PHE A 626 -17.58 27.71 -22.63
C PHE A 626 -17.11 29.15 -22.53
N ASN A 627 -16.12 29.34 -21.67
CA ASN A 627 -15.50 30.61 -21.30
C ASN A 627 -13.99 30.51 -21.51
N GLY A 628 -13.29 31.62 -21.69
CA GLY A 628 -11.88 31.58 -22.10
C GLY A 628 -11.01 32.75 -21.64
N ILE A 629 -9.71 32.59 -21.91
CA ILE A 629 -8.66 33.58 -21.69
C ILE A 629 -8.11 34.05 -23.04
N LEU A 630 -8.30 35.33 -23.36
CA LEU A 630 -7.59 36.00 -24.44
C LEU A 630 -6.26 36.55 -23.90
N ALA A 631 -5.20 35.76 -24.07
CA ALA A 631 -3.85 35.99 -23.60
C ALA A 631 -2.92 36.53 -24.71
N ASP A 632 -3.46 37.29 -25.66
CA ASP A 632 -2.66 37.95 -26.70
C ASP A 632 -1.63 38.90 -26.10
N GLU A 633 -0.45 38.97 -26.73
CA GLU A 633 0.60 39.92 -26.36
C GLU A 633 0.09 41.37 -26.30
N MET A 634 0.69 42.15 -25.42
CA MET A 634 0.32 43.54 -25.20
C MET A 634 0.43 44.36 -26.48
N GLY A 635 -0.63 45.11 -26.83
CA GLY A 635 -0.65 45.94 -28.04
C GLY A 635 -1.30 45.28 -29.27
N LEU A 636 -1.71 44.01 -29.22
CA LEU A 636 -2.47 43.34 -30.30
C LEU A 636 -3.97 43.69 -30.34
N GLY A 637 -4.44 44.61 -29.49
CA GLY A 637 -5.83 45.06 -29.49
C GLY A 637 -6.81 44.04 -28.91
N LYS A 638 -6.62 43.63 -27.65
CA LYS A 638 -7.58 42.78 -26.92
C LYS A 638 -8.92 43.50 -26.68
N THR A 639 -8.85 44.78 -26.32
CA THR A 639 -10.02 45.64 -26.07
C THR A 639 -10.94 45.72 -27.29
N VAL A 640 -10.39 45.99 -28.47
CA VAL A 640 -11.19 46.05 -29.70
C VAL A 640 -11.80 44.70 -30.08
N GLN A 641 -11.11 43.58 -29.80
CA GLN A 641 -11.67 42.24 -30.01
C GLN A 641 -12.86 41.98 -29.07
N ALA A 642 -12.75 42.35 -27.79
CA ALA A 642 -13.83 42.23 -26.82
C ALA A 642 -15.04 43.13 -27.16
N LEU A 643 -14.80 44.38 -27.58
CA LEU A 643 -15.86 45.28 -28.04
C LEU A 643 -16.57 44.76 -29.29
N ALA A 644 -15.82 44.17 -30.22
CA ALA A 644 -16.40 43.54 -31.41
C ALA A 644 -17.30 42.35 -31.07
N LEU A 645 -16.96 41.56 -30.03
CA LEU A 645 -17.79 40.48 -29.52
C LEU A 645 -19.14 41.01 -28.99
N ILE A 646 -19.10 42.03 -28.11
CA ILE A 646 -20.28 42.64 -27.51
C ILE A 646 -21.20 43.22 -28.58
N LEU A 647 -20.64 43.98 -29.54
CA LEU A 647 -21.42 44.55 -30.63
C LEU A 647 -22.04 43.46 -31.52
N SER A 648 -21.29 42.40 -31.82
CA SER A 648 -21.80 41.28 -32.63
C SER A 648 -23.03 40.64 -31.99
N ARG A 649 -22.99 40.39 -30.67
CA ARG A 649 -24.13 39.80 -29.94
C ARG A 649 -25.35 40.71 -29.96
N LYS A 650 -25.15 42.02 -29.79
CA LYS A 650 -26.23 43.02 -29.91
C LYS A 650 -26.89 42.98 -31.29
N LEU A 651 -26.08 42.93 -32.36
CA LEU A 651 -26.59 42.85 -33.74
C LEU A 651 -27.31 41.54 -34.06
N GLN A 652 -26.96 40.44 -33.38
CA GLN A 652 -27.66 39.16 -33.47
C GLN A 652 -28.96 39.11 -32.66
N GLY A 653 -29.24 40.12 -31.82
CA GLY A 653 -30.36 40.10 -30.88
C GLY A 653 -30.18 39.10 -29.74
N LEU A 654 -28.95 38.67 -29.47
CA LEU A 654 -28.61 37.75 -28.37
C LEU A 654 -28.31 38.49 -27.06
N ALA A 655 -28.01 39.79 -27.11
CA ALA A 655 -27.74 40.61 -25.94
C ALA A 655 -29.03 41.03 -25.23
N VAL A 656 -29.44 40.26 -24.22
CA VAL A 656 -30.63 40.56 -23.39
C VAL A 656 -30.28 41.34 -22.12
N ARG A 657 -29.03 41.25 -21.66
CA ARG A 657 -28.51 41.82 -20.41
C ARG A 657 -27.24 42.64 -20.67
N PRO A 658 -26.86 43.57 -19.77
CA PRO A 658 -25.62 44.36 -19.92
C PRO A 658 -24.37 43.46 -19.86
N THR A 659 -23.29 43.91 -20.52
CA THR A 659 -21.93 43.38 -20.32
C THR A 659 -21.20 44.20 -19.26
N LEU A 660 -20.57 43.53 -18.28
CA LEU A 660 -19.72 44.16 -17.27
C LEU A 660 -18.23 43.97 -17.60
N VAL A 661 -17.50 45.07 -17.74
CA VAL A 661 -16.04 45.10 -17.81
C VAL A 661 -15.48 45.55 -16.48
N VAL A 662 -14.57 44.76 -15.91
CA VAL A 662 -13.82 45.08 -14.70
C VAL A 662 -12.34 45.23 -15.06
N CYS A 663 -11.80 46.43 -14.86
CA CYS A 663 -10.41 46.74 -15.22
C CYS A 663 -9.67 47.47 -14.08
N PRO A 664 -8.34 47.65 -14.14
CA PRO A 664 -7.64 48.56 -13.24
C PRO A 664 -8.20 49.99 -13.36
N THR A 665 -8.15 50.76 -12.28
CA THR A 665 -8.69 52.14 -12.23
C THR A 665 -8.10 53.04 -13.32
N SER A 666 -6.85 52.80 -13.72
CA SER A 666 -6.18 53.55 -14.79
C SER A 666 -6.64 53.20 -16.20
N LEU A 667 -7.39 52.11 -16.40
CA LEU A 667 -7.92 51.70 -17.72
C LEU A 667 -9.36 52.14 -17.97
N LEU A 668 -10.05 52.65 -16.94
CA LEU A 668 -11.46 53.03 -16.99
C LEU A 668 -11.76 53.97 -18.17
N ASP A 669 -11.04 55.09 -18.24
CA ASP A 669 -11.26 56.09 -19.29
C ASP A 669 -10.81 55.57 -20.67
N ASN A 670 -9.78 54.73 -20.73
CA ASN A 670 -9.32 54.12 -21.98
C ASN A 670 -10.39 53.21 -22.59
N TRP A 671 -11.02 52.35 -21.78
CA TRP A 671 -12.14 51.51 -22.23
C TRP A 671 -13.32 52.33 -22.74
N ALA A 672 -13.67 53.42 -22.05
CA ALA A 672 -14.75 54.31 -22.48
C ALA A 672 -14.43 55.02 -23.81
N ILE A 673 -13.20 55.50 -23.99
CA ILE A 673 -12.73 56.11 -25.24
C ILE A 673 -12.76 55.11 -26.38
N GLU A 674 -12.24 53.89 -26.17
CA GLU A 674 -12.23 52.84 -27.18
C GLU A 674 -13.64 52.38 -27.55
N ALA A 675 -14.54 52.24 -26.58
CA ALA A 675 -15.95 51.91 -26.83
C ALA A 675 -16.63 52.98 -27.69
N ASN A 676 -16.43 54.26 -27.39
CA ASN A 676 -16.99 55.35 -28.20
C ASN A 676 -16.37 55.42 -29.61
N ARG A 677 -15.10 55.06 -29.75
CA ARG A 677 -14.39 55.06 -31.04
C ARG A 677 -14.81 53.90 -31.95
N PHE A 678 -14.79 52.67 -31.43
CA PHE A 678 -14.95 51.45 -32.23
C PHE A 678 -16.40 50.96 -32.27
N THR A 679 -17.17 51.24 -31.22
CA THR A 679 -18.54 50.74 -31.05
C THR A 679 -19.48 51.83 -30.54
N PRO A 680 -19.63 52.98 -31.25
CA PRO A 680 -20.47 54.11 -30.79
C PRO A 680 -21.96 53.77 -30.63
N GLN A 681 -22.38 52.61 -31.14
CA GLN A 681 -23.76 52.11 -31.05
C GLN A 681 -24.07 51.42 -29.71
N LEU A 682 -23.06 51.19 -28.86
CA LEU A 682 -23.22 50.62 -27.54
C LEU A 682 -23.44 51.74 -26.51
N LYS A 683 -24.55 51.69 -25.79
CA LYS A 683 -24.81 52.54 -24.64
C LYS A 683 -23.89 52.11 -23.50
N THR A 684 -22.86 52.93 -23.26
CA THR A 684 -21.78 52.64 -22.31
C THR A 684 -21.94 53.48 -21.05
N ILE A 685 -21.91 52.83 -19.88
CA ILE A 685 -21.93 53.47 -18.55
C ILE A 685 -20.58 53.26 -17.87
N LEU A 686 -20.02 54.34 -17.33
CA LEU A 686 -18.73 54.34 -16.63
C LEU A 686 -18.93 54.59 -15.13
N ILE A 687 -18.66 53.59 -14.30
CA ILE A 687 -18.75 53.68 -12.84
C ILE A 687 -17.43 54.27 -12.29
N ARG A 688 -17.44 55.55 -11.92
CA ARG A 688 -16.27 56.25 -11.36
C ARG A 688 -16.66 57.31 -10.33
N GLY A 689 -15.71 57.71 -9.48
CA GLY A 689 -15.92 58.77 -8.49
C GLY A 689 -16.62 58.30 -7.21
N ASN A 690 -17.06 59.24 -6.37
CA ASN A 690 -17.68 58.95 -5.06
C ASN A 690 -19.21 58.97 -5.10
N ASP A 691 -19.83 59.83 -5.92
CA ASP A 691 -21.28 59.88 -6.13
C ASP A 691 -21.62 59.16 -7.44
N ARG A 692 -22.33 58.03 -7.34
CA ARG A 692 -22.54 57.06 -8.44
C ARG A 692 -23.95 56.48 -8.49
N ALA A 693 -24.87 57.04 -7.70
CA ALA A 693 -26.22 56.50 -7.56
C ALA A 693 -27.01 56.55 -8.88
N LYS A 694 -26.74 57.55 -9.73
CA LYS A 694 -27.37 57.69 -11.05
C LYS A 694 -26.94 56.58 -11.99
N GLU A 695 -25.64 56.30 -12.04
CA GLU A 695 -25.07 55.30 -12.92
C GLU A 695 -25.51 53.89 -12.54
N PHE A 696 -25.67 53.60 -11.24
CA PHE A 696 -26.25 52.34 -10.77
C PHE A 696 -27.71 52.15 -11.23
N ASN A 697 -28.53 53.20 -11.14
CA ASN A 697 -29.94 53.13 -11.58
C ASN A 697 -30.10 52.93 -13.10
N GLU A 698 -29.12 53.34 -13.91
CA GLU A 698 -29.16 53.17 -15.37
C GLU A 698 -28.48 51.89 -15.86
N MET A 699 -27.85 51.11 -14.97
CA MET A 699 -26.99 49.98 -15.30
C MET A 699 -27.71 48.88 -16.10
N GLU A 700 -28.94 48.53 -15.73
CA GLU A 700 -29.74 47.50 -16.44
C GLU A 700 -30.12 47.91 -17.87
N ASN A 701 -30.17 49.22 -18.14
CA ASN A 701 -30.53 49.78 -19.44
C ASN A 701 -29.30 50.06 -20.32
N ALA A 702 -28.11 49.61 -19.95
CA ALA A 702 -26.88 49.78 -20.72
C ALA A 702 -26.54 48.52 -21.52
N ASP A 703 -25.75 48.69 -22.58
CA ASP A 703 -25.14 47.55 -23.28
C ASP A 703 -23.80 47.17 -22.64
N LEU A 704 -23.04 48.18 -22.17
CA LEU A 704 -21.71 48.04 -21.60
C LEU A 704 -21.57 48.86 -20.32
N VAL A 705 -21.13 48.21 -19.24
CA VAL A 705 -20.85 48.81 -17.93
C VAL A 705 -19.38 48.62 -17.63
N ILE A 706 -18.66 49.69 -17.32
CA ILE A 706 -17.23 49.66 -17.03
C ILE A 706 -17.01 50.09 -15.58
N THR A 707 -16.34 49.26 -14.80
CA THR A 707 -16.00 49.53 -13.39
C THR A 707 -14.58 49.06 -13.07
N SER A 708 -14.06 49.42 -11.90
CA SER A 708 -12.73 48.98 -11.46
C SER A 708 -12.79 47.92 -10.37
N TYR A 709 -11.74 47.09 -10.27
CA TYR A 709 -11.63 46.10 -9.19
C TYR A 709 -11.79 46.72 -7.79
N ALA A 710 -11.28 47.93 -7.59
CA ALA A 710 -11.37 48.64 -6.32
C ALA A 710 -12.80 49.08 -5.99
N LEU A 711 -13.53 49.58 -7.00
CA LEU A 711 -14.91 50.02 -6.84
C LEU A 711 -15.86 48.84 -6.71
N LEU A 712 -15.70 47.82 -7.55
CA LEU A 712 -16.48 46.58 -7.46
C LEU A 712 -16.35 45.94 -6.06
N ARG A 713 -15.15 45.98 -5.46
CA ARG A 713 -14.96 45.52 -4.08
C ARG A 713 -15.71 46.36 -3.05
N ARG A 714 -15.71 47.67 -3.23
CA ARG A 714 -16.33 48.63 -2.29
C ARG A 714 -17.84 48.59 -2.36
N ASP A 715 -18.39 48.47 -3.57
CA ASP A 715 -19.81 48.66 -3.87
C ASP A 715 -20.48 47.34 -4.29
N GLY A 716 -19.93 46.18 -3.89
CA GLY A 716 -20.39 44.87 -4.34
C GLY A 716 -21.88 44.59 -4.10
N PHE A 717 -22.48 45.21 -3.08
CA PHE A 717 -23.90 45.12 -2.78
C PHE A 717 -24.79 45.64 -3.93
N GLU A 718 -24.36 46.69 -4.64
CA GLU A 718 -25.11 47.26 -5.78
C GLU A 718 -25.14 46.32 -7.00
N TYR A 719 -24.30 45.28 -7.00
CA TYR A 719 -24.23 44.27 -8.05
C TYR A 719 -24.94 42.97 -7.65
N GLU A 720 -25.43 42.86 -6.40
CA GLU A 720 -26.15 41.66 -5.94
C GLU A 720 -27.54 41.58 -6.59
N GLY A 721 -27.86 40.40 -7.15
CA GLY A 721 -29.15 40.17 -7.82
C GLY A 721 -29.19 40.59 -9.30
N LEU A 722 -28.22 41.37 -9.76
CA LEU A 722 -28.05 41.66 -11.19
C LEU A 722 -27.46 40.46 -11.93
N GLU A 723 -27.93 40.26 -13.17
CA GLU A 723 -27.41 39.27 -14.08
C GLU A 723 -26.82 39.97 -15.31
N PHE A 724 -25.63 39.54 -15.71
CA PHE A 724 -24.93 40.09 -16.87
C PHE A 724 -24.89 39.07 -18.01
N ASP A 725 -24.86 39.57 -19.25
CA ASP A 725 -24.61 38.71 -20.41
C ASP A 725 -23.15 38.22 -20.39
N HIS A 726 -22.24 39.17 -20.20
CA HIS A 726 -20.80 38.94 -20.11
C HIS A 726 -20.19 39.59 -18.87
N VAL A 727 -19.24 38.90 -18.25
CA VAL A 727 -18.27 39.53 -17.33
C VAL A 727 -16.88 39.38 -17.91
N ILE A 728 -16.26 40.51 -18.23
CA ILE A 728 -14.93 40.61 -18.82
C ILE A 728 -13.97 41.18 -17.78
N LEU A 729 -12.93 40.42 -17.46
CA LEU A 729 -11.88 40.85 -16.55
C LEU A 729 -10.65 41.26 -17.35
N ASP A 730 -10.32 42.54 -17.35
CA ASP A 730 -9.09 43.05 -17.95
C ASP A 730 -7.96 43.07 -16.92
N GLU A 731 -6.74 42.71 -17.35
CA GLU A 731 -5.58 42.54 -16.48
C GLU A 731 -5.90 41.63 -15.26
N ALA A 732 -6.40 40.41 -15.53
CA ALA A 732 -6.91 39.49 -14.50
C ALA A 732 -5.87 38.98 -13.48
N GLN A 733 -4.62 39.45 -13.52
CA GLN A 733 -3.63 39.28 -12.45
C GLN A 733 -4.15 39.76 -11.08
N HIS A 734 -5.17 40.63 -11.05
CA HIS A 734 -5.86 41.05 -9.82
C HIS A 734 -6.66 39.95 -9.11
N ILE A 735 -6.93 38.81 -9.75
CA ILE A 735 -7.68 37.68 -9.17
C ILE A 735 -6.84 36.40 -9.05
N LYS A 736 -5.51 36.47 -9.23
CA LYS A 736 -4.61 35.30 -9.18
C LYS A 736 -4.67 34.52 -7.88
N ASN A 737 -4.86 35.21 -6.76
CA ASN A 737 -5.04 34.58 -5.46
C ASN A 737 -6.54 34.45 -5.14
N PRO A 738 -7.08 33.21 -5.03
CA PRO A 738 -8.50 32.97 -4.82
C PRO A 738 -9.01 33.42 -3.44
N LYS A 739 -8.10 33.70 -2.49
CA LYS A 739 -8.46 34.18 -1.15
C LYS A 739 -8.72 35.69 -1.10
N THR A 740 -8.36 36.43 -2.14
CA THR A 740 -8.51 37.89 -2.17
C THR A 740 -9.98 38.30 -2.24
N ALA A 741 -10.31 39.46 -1.67
CA ALA A 741 -11.67 40.00 -1.75
C ALA A 741 -12.11 40.26 -3.20
N ASN A 742 -11.18 40.72 -4.04
CA ASN A 742 -11.43 40.93 -5.48
C ASN A 742 -11.83 39.62 -6.17
N ALA A 743 -11.08 38.52 -5.95
CA ALA A 743 -11.41 37.23 -6.54
C ALA A 743 -12.78 36.70 -6.09
N ARG A 744 -13.11 36.84 -4.80
CA ARG A 744 -14.42 36.38 -4.27
C ARG A 744 -15.58 37.16 -4.89
N ILE A 745 -15.47 38.49 -4.96
CA ILE A 745 -16.55 39.33 -5.49
C ILE A 745 -16.71 39.11 -7.00
N CYS A 746 -15.61 39.07 -7.77
CA CYS A 746 -15.69 38.81 -9.22
C CYS A 746 -16.34 37.44 -9.52
N LYS A 747 -16.04 36.40 -8.72
CA LYS A 747 -16.63 35.06 -8.87
C LYS A 747 -18.11 34.98 -8.48
N GLY A 748 -18.55 35.86 -7.58
CA GLY A 748 -19.94 35.96 -7.12
C GLY A 748 -20.89 36.62 -8.11
N ILE A 749 -20.38 37.33 -9.13
CA ILE A 749 -21.20 37.98 -10.15
C ILE A 749 -21.85 36.93 -11.05
N ARG A 750 -23.16 37.06 -11.23
CA ARG A 750 -23.94 36.17 -12.10
C ARG A 750 -23.78 36.61 -13.55
N SER A 751 -23.34 35.69 -14.40
CA SER A 751 -23.13 35.95 -15.82
C SER A 751 -23.32 34.69 -16.65
N GLU A 752 -23.81 34.83 -17.88
CA GLU A 752 -23.89 33.72 -18.83
C GLU A 752 -22.52 33.37 -19.41
N HIS A 753 -21.76 34.39 -19.81
CA HIS A 753 -20.44 34.25 -20.40
C HIS A 753 -19.37 34.99 -19.57
N ARG A 754 -18.15 34.45 -19.57
CA ARG A 754 -17.00 34.99 -18.83
C ARG A 754 -15.77 35.01 -19.72
N LEU A 755 -15.08 36.15 -19.73
CA LEU A 755 -13.87 36.34 -20.53
C LEU A 755 -12.78 36.97 -19.67
N ILE A 756 -11.56 36.46 -19.78
CA ILE A 756 -10.38 37.09 -19.20
C ILE A 756 -9.54 37.67 -20.33
N LEU A 757 -9.10 38.91 -20.15
CA LEU A 757 -8.11 39.56 -21.00
C LEU A 757 -6.82 39.72 -20.18
N THR A 758 -5.72 39.16 -20.68
CA THR A 758 -4.41 39.33 -20.05
C THR A 758 -3.33 39.52 -21.11
N GLY A 759 -2.34 40.36 -20.81
CA GLY A 759 -1.17 40.58 -21.66
C GLY A 759 0.07 39.84 -21.20
N THR A 760 0.11 39.48 -19.92
CA THR A 760 1.20 38.75 -19.30
C THR A 760 1.00 37.25 -19.49
N PRO A 761 2.08 36.47 -19.65
CA PRO A 761 1.99 35.02 -19.53
C PRO A 761 1.28 34.68 -18.23
N ILE A 762 0.33 33.74 -18.26
CA ILE A 762 -0.19 33.14 -17.03
C ILE A 762 1.04 32.58 -16.29
N GLU A 763 1.37 33.12 -15.12
CA GLU A 763 2.49 32.66 -14.31
C GLU A 763 2.26 31.16 -14.05
N ASN A 764 3.31 30.33 -14.11
CA ASN A 764 3.22 28.87 -13.93
C ASN A 764 2.80 28.42 -12.52
N ASN A 765 2.24 29.32 -11.73
CA ASN A 765 1.60 28.97 -10.50
C ASN A 765 0.27 28.27 -10.79
N LEU A 766 0.25 26.94 -10.58
CA LEU A 766 -0.96 26.13 -10.69
C LEU A 766 -2.15 26.72 -9.91
N LEU A 767 -1.91 27.37 -8.76
CA LEU A 767 -2.98 28.01 -7.97
C LEU A 767 -3.59 29.23 -8.68
N GLU A 768 -2.80 29.97 -9.46
CA GLU A 768 -3.28 31.07 -10.29
C GLU A 768 -4.17 30.54 -11.41
N ILE A 769 -3.68 29.54 -12.16
CA ILE A 769 -4.46 28.86 -13.20
C ILE A 769 -5.79 28.38 -12.62
N TRP A 770 -5.74 27.72 -11.46
CA TRP A 770 -6.94 27.27 -10.77
C TRP A 770 -7.88 28.43 -10.44
N SER A 771 -7.37 29.55 -9.93
CA SER A 771 -8.20 30.71 -9.58
C SER A 771 -8.89 31.33 -10.81
N LEU A 772 -8.17 31.44 -11.93
CA LEU A 772 -8.70 31.96 -13.20
C LEU A 772 -9.76 31.02 -13.78
N PHE A 773 -9.51 29.71 -13.80
CA PHE A 773 -10.47 28.72 -14.30
C PHE A 773 -11.66 28.52 -13.36
N ASP A 774 -11.51 28.73 -12.05
CA ASP A 774 -12.63 28.76 -11.11
C ASP A 774 -13.54 29.98 -11.33
N PHE A 775 -13.00 31.08 -11.89
CA PHE A 775 -13.83 32.16 -12.43
C PHE A 775 -14.46 31.76 -13.77
N LEU A 776 -13.70 31.25 -14.75
CA LEU A 776 -14.26 30.97 -16.08
C LEU A 776 -15.25 29.80 -16.10
N LEU A 777 -14.86 28.67 -15.52
CA LEU A 777 -15.59 27.40 -15.57
C LEU A 777 -15.58 26.79 -14.14
N PRO A 778 -16.43 27.29 -13.23
CA PRO A 778 -16.49 26.80 -11.85
C PRO A 778 -16.67 25.28 -11.80
N GLY A 779 -15.80 24.58 -11.07
CA GLY A 779 -15.83 23.12 -10.96
C GLY A 779 -15.05 22.33 -12.03
N TYR A 780 -14.62 22.95 -13.13
CA TYR A 780 -13.90 22.27 -14.23
C TYR A 780 -12.62 21.58 -13.76
N LEU A 781 -11.80 22.27 -12.96
CA LEU A 781 -10.57 21.74 -12.37
C LEU A 781 -10.78 21.11 -10.98
N GLY A 782 -12.03 20.93 -10.57
CA GLY A 782 -12.39 20.44 -9.24
C GLY A 782 -12.06 21.40 -8.09
N SER A 783 -12.12 20.91 -6.86
CA SER A 783 -11.83 21.71 -5.67
C SER A 783 -10.34 22.06 -5.54
N ASN A 784 -10.02 23.20 -4.94
CA ASN A 784 -8.62 23.61 -4.67
C ASN A 784 -7.84 22.53 -3.89
N LYS A 785 -8.50 21.81 -2.97
CA LYS A 785 -7.88 20.73 -2.20
C LYS A 785 -7.44 19.57 -3.10
N ASN A 786 -8.28 19.17 -4.06
CA ASN A 786 -7.98 18.09 -4.99
C ASN A 786 -7.02 18.54 -6.08
N PHE A 787 -7.09 19.81 -6.50
CA PHE A 787 -6.22 20.39 -7.52
C PHE A 787 -4.78 20.58 -7.06
N ARG A 788 -4.54 20.73 -5.75
CA ARG A 788 -3.19 20.82 -5.19
C ARG A 788 -2.40 19.53 -5.42
N ILE A 789 -1.17 19.70 -5.90
CA ILE A 789 -0.19 18.62 -5.99
C ILE A 789 0.24 18.22 -4.58
N ASN A 790 0.32 16.91 -4.33
CA ASN A 790 0.82 16.39 -3.06
C ASN A 790 2.26 16.89 -2.86
N PRO A 791 2.60 17.58 -1.75
CA PRO A 791 3.96 18.05 -1.51
C PRO A 791 5.00 16.92 -1.47
N LYS A 792 4.55 15.68 -1.23
CA LYS A 792 5.40 14.48 -1.20
C LYS A 792 5.50 13.76 -2.56
N ALA A 793 4.84 14.26 -3.60
CA ALA A 793 4.94 13.66 -4.95
C ALA A 793 6.36 13.80 -5.51
N SER A 794 6.82 12.77 -6.20
CA SER A 794 8.07 12.78 -6.96
C SER A 794 8.01 13.79 -8.11
N GLU A 795 9.17 14.25 -8.59
CA GLU A 795 9.23 15.28 -9.64
C GLU A 795 8.57 14.81 -10.95
N ALA A 796 8.71 13.53 -11.29
CA ALA A 796 8.06 12.93 -12.45
C ALA A 796 6.51 12.98 -12.35
N GLU A 797 5.95 12.72 -11.16
CA GLU A 797 4.50 12.80 -10.93
C GLU A 797 3.98 14.24 -11.02
N LYS A 798 4.78 15.23 -10.61
CA LYS A 798 4.41 16.65 -10.76
C LYS A 798 4.38 17.05 -12.22
N GLU A 799 5.40 16.66 -12.98
CA GLU A 799 5.52 16.97 -14.41
C GLU A 799 4.40 16.31 -15.24
N GLU A 800 4.10 15.05 -14.96
CA GLU A 800 2.97 14.34 -15.59
C GLU A 800 1.64 15.05 -15.32
N ARG A 801 1.42 15.46 -14.07
CA ARG A 801 0.20 16.17 -13.68
C ARG A 801 0.09 17.56 -14.32
N GLN A 802 1.19 18.30 -14.43
CA GLN A 802 1.22 19.57 -15.16
C GLN A 802 0.88 19.37 -16.64
N LYS A 803 1.43 18.33 -17.30
CA LYS A 803 1.10 18.01 -18.71
C LYS A 803 -0.39 17.72 -18.91
N ILE A 804 -0.99 16.96 -17.99
CA ILE A 804 -2.43 16.68 -18.01
C ILE A 804 -3.23 17.99 -17.89
N ILE A 805 -2.92 18.83 -16.90
CA ILE A 805 -3.61 20.12 -16.69
C ILE A 805 -3.44 21.04 -17.90
N ALA A 806 -2.22 21.14 -18.45
CA ALA A 806 -1.94 21.94 -19.63
C ALA A 806 -2.77 21.48 -20.85
N GLY A 807 -2.90 20.17 -21.06
CA GLY A 807 -3.74 19.60 -22.11
C GLY A 807 -5.22 19.95 -21.95
N GLN A 808 -5.71 19.98 -20.71
CA GLN A 808 -7.09 20.32 -20.37
C GLN A 808 -7.42 21.81 -20.61
N ILE A 809 -6.54 22.72 -20.17
CA ILE A 809 -6.81 24.16 -20.23
C ILE A 809 -6.53 24.79 -21.60
N LYS A 810 -5.65 24.19 -22.41
CA LYS A 810 -5.18 24.74 -23.69
C LYS A 810 -6.31 25.19 -24.65
N PRO A 811 -7.42 24.45 -24.82
CA PRO A 811 -8.51 24.85 -25.73
C PRO A 811 -9.22 26.17 -25.33
N PHE A 812 -9.11 26.55 -24.06
CA PHE A 812 -9.74 27.75 -23.50
C PHE A 812 -8.80 28.96 -23.43
N ILE A 813 -7.58 28.84 -23.97
CA ILE A 813 -6.59 29.92 -23.95
C ILE A 813 -6.15 30.23 -25.39
N LEU A 814 -6.37 31.47 -25.82
CA LEU A 814 -5.82 31.98 -27.08
C LEU A 814 -4.65 32.92 -26.78
N ARG A 815 -3.44 32.54 -27.19
CA ARG A 815 -2.22 33.33 -27.02
C ARG A 815 -1.50 33.46 -28.36
N ARG A 816 -1.19 34.70 -28.73
CA ARG A 816 -0.46 35.06 -29.95
C ARG A 816 0.56 36.15 -29.63
N THR A 817 1.73 36.07 -30.25
CA THR A 817 2.78 37.09 -30.12
C THR A 817 2.74 38.06 -31.30
N LYS A 818 3.35 39.23 -31.16
CA LYS A 818 3.52 40.20 -32.27
C LYS A 818 4.28 39.57 -33.43
N ALA A 819 5.26 38.72 -33.14
CA ALA A 819 6.01 37.98 -34.15
C ALA A 819 5.12 37.02 -34.96
N ASP A 820 4.12 36.41 -34.33
CA ASP A 820 3.21 35.48 -35.00
C ASP A 820 2.23 36.17 -35.97
N VAL A 821 1.89 37.45 -35.72
CA VAL A 821 0.72 38.09 -36.37
C VAL A 821 0.96 39.45 -37.04
N CYS A 822 2.06 40.12 -36.73
CA CYS A 822 2.34 41.48 -37.20
C CYS A 822 3.75 41.58 -37.82
N ALA A 823 3.90 41.12 -39.06
CA ALA A 823 5.14 41.31 -39.83
C ALA A 823 5.42 42.78 -40.21
N GLU A 824 4.42 43.67 -40.08
CA GLU A 824 4.51 45.10 -40.43
C GLU A 824 4.97 46.00 -39.27
N LEU A 825 5.05 45.49 -38.03
CA LEU A 825 5.55 46.28 -36.90
C LEU A 825 7.08 46.46 -37.05
N PRO A 826 7.60 47.70 -37.00
CA PRO A 826 9.04 47.92 -36.95
C PRO A 826 9.67 47.15 -35.79
N PRO A 827 10.91 46.64 -35.91
CA PRO A 827 11.52 45.87 -34.84
C PRO A 827 11.68 46.71 -33.56
N LYS A 828 11.53 46.06 -32.41
CA LYS A 828 11.96 46.61 -31.11
C LYS A 828 13.46 46.36 -30.98
N LEU A 829 14.25 47.41 -30.83
CA LEU A 829 15.69 47.31 -30.55
C LEU A 829 15.91 47.47 -29.05
N GLU A 830 16.48 46.46 -28.38
CA GLU A 830 16.91 46.57 -26.99
C GLU A 830 18.41 46.88 -26.93
N GLN A 831 18.77 47.92 -26.20
CA GLN A 831 20.15 48.34 -25.98
C GLN A 831 20.40 48.48 -24.48
N VAL A 832 21.50 47.91 -24.01
CA VAL A 832 21.97 48.09 -22.63
C VAL A 832 23.17 49.02 -22.68
N LEU A 833 23.06 50.16 -21.98
CA LEU A 833 24.15 51.11 -21.84
C LEU A 833 24.70 51.03 -20.42
N PHE A 834 26.00 50.81 -20.34
CA PHE A 834 26.71 50.64 -19.10
C PHE A 834 27.43 51.94 -18.70
N CYS A 835 27.32 52.33 -17.44
CA CYS A 835 28.14 53.40 -16.84
C CYS A 835 29.00 52.86 -15.71
N GLU A 836 30.20 53.41 -15.56
CA GLU A 836 31.07 53.16 -14.41
C GLU A 836 30.81 54.22 -13.33
N LEU A 837 30.61 53.79 -12.08
CA LEU A 837 30.42 54.71 -10.96
C LEU A 837 31.66 55.61 -10.78
N SER A 838 31.45 56.87 -10.40
CA SER A 838 32.54 57.77 -10.02
C SER A 838 33.28 57.22 -8.78
N GLU A 839 34.53 57.63 -8.56
CA GLU A 839 35.37 57.09 -7.47
C GLU A 839 34.69 57.25 -6.09
N GLN A 840 34.13 58.42 -5.80
CA GLN A 840 33.40 58.69 -4.57
C GLN A 840 32.08 57.91 -4.47
N GLN A 841 31.36 57.76 -5.58
CA GLN A 841 30.13 56.97 -5.62
C GLN A 841 30.42 55.47 -5.45
N ARG A 842 31.56 55.00 -5.97
CA ARG A 842 32.04 53.62 -5.84
C ARG A 842 32.40 53.30 -4.40
N GLU A 843 33.16 54.15 -3.73
CA GLU A 843 33.53 53.97 -2.32
C GLU A 843 32.27 53.89 -1.43
N LEU A 844 31.29 54.77 -1.66
CA LEU A 844 30.00 54.73 -0.95
C LEU A 844 29.23 53.43 -1.23
N TYR A 845 29.20 52.98 -2.49
CA TYR A 845 28.58 51.71 -2.87
C TYR A 845 29.25 50.51 -2.20
N ASP A 846 30.58 50.44 -2.20
CA ASP A 846 31.35 49.33 -1.65
C ASP A 846 31.18 49.24 -0.12
N ASN A 847 31.12 50.38 0.57
CA ASN A 847 30.79 50.43 2.00
C ASN A 847 29.40 49.86 2.31
N LEU A 848 28.38 50.23 1.51
CA LEU A 848 27.04 49.67 1.65
C LEU A 848 27.00 48.18 1.31
N MET A 849 27.79 47.74 0.33
CA MET A 849 27.86 46.34 -0.11
C MET A 849 28.46 45.46 0.98
N LEU A 850 29.55 45.91 1.62
CA LEU A 850 30.16 45.24 2.76
C LEU A 850 29.21 45.15 3.95
N ALA A 851 28.51 46.23 4.26
CA ALA A 851 27.50 46.23 5.33
C ALA A 851 26.36 45.25 5.03
N GLY A 852 25.88 45.23 3.79
CA GLY A 852 24.84 44.32 3.32
C GLY A 852 25.25 42.85 3.37
N ARG A 853 26.52 42.52 3.06
CA ARG A 853 27.06 41.15 3.19
C ARG A 853 27.11 40.68 4.63
N ARG A 854 27.61 41.51 5.54
CA ARG A 854 27.63 41.17 6.97
C ARG A 854 26.23 40.89 7.50
N LEU A 855 25.25 41.67 7.05
CA LEU A 855 23.85 41.47 7.39
C LEU A 855 23.29 40.17 6.79
N LEU A 856 23.67 39.82 5.56
CA LEU A 856 23.28 38.56 4.93
C LEU A 856 23.86 37.35 5.67
N ASP A 857 25.15 37.39 6.01
CA ASP A 857 25.82 36.31 6.78
C ASP A 857 25.16 36.13 8.15
N PHE A 858 24.84 37.24 8.82
CA PHE A 858 24.09 37.23 10.06
C PHE A 858 22.68 36.66 9.89
N ALA A 859 21.96 37.05 8.84
CA ALA A 859 20.63 36.52 8.52
C ALA A 859 20.65 35.00 8.27
N LYS A 860 21.71 34.47 7.65
CA LYS A 860 21.90 33.02 7.46
C LYS A 860 22.12 32.30 8.79
N ALA A 861 22.91 32.87 9.70
CA ALA A 861 23.21 32.26 10.99
C ALA A 861 22.05 32.33 12.00
N SER A 862 21.33 33.46 12.04
CA SER A 862 20.28 33.75 13.04
C SER A 862 18.85 33.47 12.56
N GLY A 863 18.66 33.18 11.26
CA GLY A 863 17.40 32.76 10.67
C GLY A 863 16.84 33.73 9.62
N TRP A 864 16.82 33.30 8.36
CA TRP A 864 16.43 34.09 7.18
C TRP A 864 15.12 34.88 7.35
N LYS A 865 14.05 34.23 7.85
CA LYS A 865 12.72 34.85 7.93
C LYS A 865 12.68 36.06 8.87
N GLN A 866 13.54 36.12 9.89
CA GLN A 866 13.55 37.21 10.87
C GLN A 866 14.28 38.45 10.33
N HIS A 867 15.36 38.25 9.57
CA HIS A 867 16.23 39.33 9.07
C HIS A 867 16.04 39.68 7.59
N ARG A 868 15.12 38.99 6.90
CA ARG A 868 14.81 39.22 5.49
C ARG A 868 14.53 40.69 5.17
N PHE A 869 13.74 41.37 5.99
CA PHE A 869 13.39 42.77 5.74
C PHE A 869 14.60 43.69 5.80
N ASP A 870 15.53 43.45 6.73
CA ASP A 870 16.76 44.24 6.86
C ASP A 870 17.63 44.08 5.60
N VAL A 871 17.77 42.85 5.09
CA VAL A 871 18.51 42.56 3.85
C VAL A 871 17.88 43.24 2.63
N LEU A 872 16.54 43.23 2.53
CA LEU A 872 15.83 43.92 1.44
C LEU A 872 15.97 45.45 1.51
N VAL A 873 16.05 46.02 2.72
CA VAL A 873 16.35 47.45 2.90
C VAL A 873 17.76 47.77 2.42
N MET A 874 18.76 46.94 2.73
CA MET A 874 20.12 47.14 2.23
C MET A 874 20.21 47.06 0.71
N LEU A 875 19.53 46.09 0.10
CA LEU A 875 19.42 45.96 -1.35
C LEU A 875 18.74 47.18 -1.99
N LEU A 876 17.71 47.74 -1.34
CA LEU A 876 17.10 49.00 -1.75
C LEU A 876 18.12 50.15 -1.72
N ARG A 877 18.96 50.27 -0.68
CA ARG A 877 19.99 51.31 -0.60
C ARG A 877 21.06 51.17 -1.68
N LEU A 878 21.52 49.94 -1.96
CA LEU A 878 22.45 49.64 -3.04
C LEU A 878 21.89 50.08 -4.40
N ARG A 879 20.60 49.87 -4.66
CA ARG A 879 19.94 50.33 -5.89
C ARG A 879 19.81 51.86 -5.95
N GLN A 880 19.51 52.50 -4.82
CA GLN A 880 19.42 53.96 -4.73
C GLN A 880 20.75 54.64 -5.02
N VAL A 881 21.86 54.15 -4.45
CA VAL A 881 23.19 54.74 -4.69
C VAL A 881 23.65 54.55 -6.14
N CYS A 882 23.28 53.45 -6.80
CA CYS A 882 23.53 53.25 -8.24
C CYS A 882 22.80 54.30 -9.09
N CYS A 883 21.57 54.66 -8.70
CA CYS A 883 20.77 55.67 -9.38
C CYS A 883 21.34 57.08 -9.19
N HIS A 884 21.41 57.54 -7.94
CA HIS A 884 21.99 58.83 -7.56
C HIS A 884 22.22 58.87 -6.03
N PRO A 885 23.39 59.29 -5.53
CA PRO A 885 23.70 59.29 -4.09
C PRO A 885 22.71 60.08 -3.22
N SER A 886 22.15 61.18 -3.73
CA SER A 886 21.14 61.98 -3.00
C SER A 886 19.86 61.23 -2.61
N LEU A 887 19.58 60.06 -3.21
CA LEU A 887 18.44 59.21 -2.81
C LEU A 887 18.67 58.48 -1.48
N LEU A 888 19.91 58.40 -1.01
CA LEU A 888 20.22 57.80 0.28
C LEU A 888 19.85 58.74 1.44
N PRO A 889 19.43 58.17 2.59
CA PRO A 889 19.32 58.92 3.85
C PRO A 889 20.63 59.61 4.22
N ASP A 890 20.54 60.77 4.87
CA ASP A 890 21.70 61.60 5.21
C ASP A 890 22.66 60.91 6.17
N GLU A 891 22.16 60.00 7.02
CA GLU A 891 22.99 59.22 7.95
C GLU A 891 24.00 58.32 7.24
N LEU A 892 23.70 57.88 6.01
CA LEU A 892 24.58 57.00 5.23
C LEU A 892 25.59 57.77 4.37
N LYS A 893 25.50 59.11 4.33
CA LYS A 893 26.35 59.98 3.51
C LYS A 893 27.28 60.87 4.35
N GLN A 894 27.23 60.80 5.68
CA GLN A 894 27.90 61.75 6.58
C GLN A 894 29.43 61.87 6.33
N ASP A 895 30.07 60.78 5.90
CA ASP A 895 31.51 60.73 5.64
C ASP A 895 31.88 61.16 4.20
N PHE A 896 30.90 61.58 3.39
CA PHE A 896 31.07 61.92 1.97
C PHE A 896 30.60 63.35 1.66
N PRO A 897 31.13 63.99 0.61
CA PRO A 897 30.65 65.30 0.16
C PRO A 897 29.16 65.29 -0.25
N ASP A 898 28.45 66.41 -0.11
CA ASP A 898 27.03 66.50 -0.49
C ASP A 898 26.79 66.41 -2.02
N ASP A 899 27.78 66.79 -2.84
CA ASP A 899 27.68 66.87 -4.31
C ASP A 899 28.48 65.74 -4.99
N ILE A 900 28.20 64.49 -4.64
CA ILE A 900 28.83 63.32 -5.26
C ILE A 900 28.34 63.18 -6.71
N PRO A 901 29.23 63.18 -7.72
CA PRO A 901 28.83 62.98 -9.11
C PRO A 901 28.18 61.62 -9.33
N ALA A 902 26.96 61.62 -9.88
CA ALA A 902 26.19 60.41 -10.18
C ALA A 902 26.39 60.00 -11.65
N ALA A 903 27.19 58.96 -11.88
CA ALA A 903 27.58 58.54 -13.23
C ALA A 903 26.39 58.18 -14.13
N LYS A 904 25.37 57.50 -13.57
CA LYS A 904 24.17 57.09 -14.30
C LYS A 904 23.28 58.27 -14.69
N PHE A 905 23.23 59.30 -13.84
CA PHE A 905 22.49 60.53 -14.10
C PHE A 905 23.13 61.33 -15.23
N GLU A 906 24.46 61.43 -15.27
CA GLU A 906 25.18 62.07 -16.38
C GLU A 906 24.99 61.30 -17.69
N LEU A 907 25.12 59.96 -17.68
CA LEU A 907 24.84 59.14 -18.86
C LEU A 907 23.40 59.35 -19.37
N ALA A 908 22.41 59.41 -18.47
CA ALA A 908 21.03 59.67 -18.86
C ALA A 908 20.86 61.03 -19.56
N LYS A 909 21.53 62.08 -19.07
CA LYS A 909 21.51 63.41 -19.72
C LYS A 909 22.09 63.34 -21.13
N GLU A 910 23.23 62.67 -21.30
CA GLU A 910 23.88 62.50 -22.60
C GLU A 910 22.97 61.77 -23.59
N VAL A 911 22.39 60.64 -23.18
CA VAL A 911 21.48 59.84 -24.00
C VAL A 911 20.22 60.63 -24.36
N ILE A 912 19.66 61.38 -23.41
CA ILE A 912 18.50 62.26 -23.66
C ILE A 912 18.83 63.32 -24.71
N LEU A 913 19.96 64.02 -24.56
CA LEU A 913 20.36 65.06 -25.51
C LEU A 913 20.61 64.48 -26.91
N GLN A 914 21.34 63.36 -27.01
CA GLN A 914 21.60 62.68 -28.28
C GLN A 914 20.31 62.24 -28.99
N ALA A 915 19.36 61.68 -28.24
CA ALA A 915 18.09 61.25 -28.80
C ALA A 915 17.25 62.44 -29.28
N ILE A 916 17.24 63.55 -28.54
CA ILE A 916 16.53 64.78 -28.94
C ILE A 916 17.16 65.43 -30.16
N ASP A 917 18.49 65.52 -30.22
CA ASP A 917 19.24 66.07 -31.36
C ASP A 917 19.00 65.24 -32.63
N SER A 918 18.79 63.93 -32.48
CA SER A 918 18.44 63.01 -33.56
C SER A 918 16.95 63.05 -33.95
N GLY A 919 16.15 63.91 -33.31
CA GLY A 919 14.72 64.07 -33.59
C GLY A 919 13.82 62.96 -33.02
N HIS A 920 14.33 62.18 -32.07
CA HIS A 920 13.56 61.16 -31.35
C HIS A 920 12.81 61.73 -30.16
N ARG A 921 11.71 61.07 -29.79
CA ARG A 921 10.86 61.42 -28.65
C ARG A 921 10.90 60.31 -27.62
N ILE A 922 11.06 60.70 -26.37
CA ILE A 922 11.53 59.84 -25.30
C ILE A 922 10.43 59.59 -24.26
N LEU A 923 10.19 58.33 -23.92
CA LEU A 923 9.56 57.93 -22.66
C LEU A 923 10.63 57.57 -21.65
N PHE A 924 10.70 58.29 -20.54
CA PHE A 924 11.71 58.08 -19.51
C PHE A 924 11.06 57.46 -18.27
N PHE A 925 11.42 56.22 -17.96
CA PHE A 925 10.87 55.46 -16.85
C PHE A 925 11.85 55.33 -15.69
N SER A 926 11.32 55.49 -14.47
CA SER A 926 12.01 55.12 -13.23
C SER A 926 11.00 54.59 -12.20
N GLN A 927 11.42 53.61 -11.40
CA GLN A 927 10.64 53.12 -10.26
C GLN A 927 10.68 54.11 -9.08
N PHE A 928 11.72 54.92 -8.97
CA PHE A 928 11.92 55.89 -7.92
C PHE A 928 11.40 57.26 -8.37
N THR A 929 10.27 57.70 -7.80
CA THR A 929 9.76 59.05 -8.08
C THR A 929 10.77 60.14 -7.72
N SER A 930 11.64 59.89 -6.73
CA SER A 930 12.74 60.78 -6.35
C SER A 930 13.79 60.97 -7.45
N VAL A 931 14.00 59.98 -8.35
CA VAL A 931 14.82 60.18 -9.56
C VAL A 931 14.13 61.14 -10.51
N LEU A 932 12.82 60.99 -10.72
CA LEU A 932 12.03 61.88 -11.57
C LEU A 932 11.96 63.32 -11.04
N ASP A 933 12.27 63.54 -9.75
CA ASP A 933 12.39 64.87 -9.15
C ASP A 933 13.70 65.57 -9.52
N LEU A 934 14.74 64.84 -9.95
CA LEU A 934 16.06 65.40 -10.30
C LEU A 934 16.09 66.02 -11.71
N PHE A 935 15.32 65.47 -12.66
CA PHE A 935 15.34 65.90 -14.06
C PHE A 935 14.68 67.26 -14.34
N PRO A 936 13.57 67.68 -13.70
CA PRO A 936 12.87 68.93 -14.00
C PRO A 936 13.76 70.17 -14.02
N ASP A 937 14.65 70.33 -13.04
CA ASP A 937 15.51 71.52 -12.97
C ASP A 937 16.56 71.54 -14.06
N TRP A 938 17.13 70.37 -14.39
CA TRP A 938 18.05 70.23 -15.51
C TRP A 938 17.36 70.45 -16.87
N LEU A 939 16.18 69.87 -17.08
CA LEU A 939 15.40 70.04 -18.32
C LEU A 939 15.01 71.51 -18.55
N LYS A 940 14.59 72.22 -17.48
CA LYS A 940 14.29 73.67 -17.55
C LYS A 940 15.53 74.50 -17.90
N LYS A 941 16.67 74.25 -17.24
CA LYS A 941 17.95 74.92 -17.54
C LYS A 941 18.38 74.68 -18.98
N SER A 942 18.15 73.47 -19.49
CA SER A 942 18.46 73.06 -20.87
C SER A 942 17.39 73.49 -21.89
N ARG A 943 16.32 74.18 -21.46
CA ARG A 943 15.19 74.64 -22.29
C ARG A 943 14.43 73.52 -23.02
N ILE A 944 14.43 72.32 -22.44
CA ILE A 944 13.73 71.14 -22.99
C ILE A 944 12.32 71.08 -22.39
N LYS A 945 11.30 71.10 -23.25
CA LYS A 945 9.90 70.92 -22.82
C LYS A 945 9.68 69.46 -22.41
N PHE A 946 8.94 69.23 -21.33
CA PHE A 946 8.65 67.88 -20.84
C PHE A 946 7.27 67.80 -20.21
N GLU A 947 6.75 66.58 -20.15
CA GLU A 947 5.60 66.23 -19.31
C GLU A 947 6.01 65.23 -18.22
N ARG A 948 5.22 65.15 -17.15
CA ARG A 948 5.46 64.21 -16.04
C ARG A 948 4.17 63.56 -15.56
N LEU A 949 4.19 62.25 -15.37
CA LEU A 949 3.08 61.47 -14.81
C LEU A 949 3.59 60.49 -13.75
N ASP A 950 3.03 60.63 -12.55
CA ASP A 950 3.28 59.77 -11.39
C ASP A 950 1.97 59.45 -10.65
N GLY A 951 2.06 58.75 -9.52
CA GLY A 951 0.90 58.28 -8.76
C GLY A 951 -0.02 59.38 -8.23
N THR A 952 0.50 60.60 -8.01
CA THR A 952 -0.23 61.75 -7.45
C THR A 952 -0.93 62.59 -8.53
N THR A 953 -0.65 62.32 -9.81
CA THR A 953 -1.26 63.02 -10.94
C THR A 953 -2.75 62.69 -11.09
N ARG A 954 -3.61 63.72 -11.04
CA ARG A 954 -5.08 63.62 -11.20
C ARG A 954 -5.52 63.60 -12.68
N ASP A 955 -5.01 64.52 -13.50
CA ASP A 955 -5.39 64.67 -14.92
C ASP A 955 -4.49 63.87 -15.87
N ARG A 956 -4.47 62.54 -15.69
CA ARG A 956 -3.54 61.65 -16.41
C ARG A 956 -3.75 61.66 -17.92
N GLN A 957 -5.00 61.54 -18.37
CA GLN A 957 -5.33 61.46 -19.80
C GLN A 957 -4.98 62.75 -20.55
N ALA A 958 -5.26 63.92 -19.95
CA ALA A 958 -4.93 65.21 -20.56
C ALA A 958 -3.43 65.37 -20.85
N LYS A 959 -2.56 64.88 -19.97
CA LYS A 959 -1.10 64.89 -20.19
C LYS A 959 -0.67 63.92 -21.29
N VAL A 960 -1.29 62.75 -21.35
CA VAL A 960 -1.05 61.75 -22.42
C VAL A 960 -1.46 62.33 -23.78
N ASP A 961 -2.64 62.92 -23.87
CA ASP A 961 -3.14 63.54 -25.11
C ASP A 961 -2.26 64.71 -25.52
N LYS A 962 -1.83 65.54 -24.56
CA LYS A 962 -0.91 66.65 -24.81
C LYS A 962 0.43 66.17 -25.35
N PHE A 963 1.00 65.09 -24.81
CA PHE A 963 2.23 64.51 -25.34
C PHE A 963 2.01 63.92 -26.74
N ASN A 964 0.97 63.10 -26.96
CA ASN A 964 0.74 62.48 -28.26
C ASN A 964 0.44 63.49 -29.37
N ASN A 965 -0.30 64.56 -29.07
CA ASN A 965 -0.74 65.55 -30.06
C ASN A 965 0.25 66.72 -30.25
N ASN A 966 1.20 66.93 -29.33
CA ASN A 966 2.17 68.02 -29.42
C ASN A 966 3.59 67.51 -29.68
N PRO A 967 4.11 67.63 -30.92
CA PRO A 967 5.46 67.17 -31.25
C PRO A 967 6.58 67.99 -30.59
N ASP A 968 6.30 69.20 -30.10
CA ASP A 968 7.29 70.06 -29.42
C ASP A 968 7.71 69.54 -28.04
N ILE A 969 7.05 68.50 -27.52
CA ILE A 969 7.39 67.90 -26.23
C ILE A 969 8.25 66.66 -26.50
N PRO A 970 9.59 66.76 -26.43
CA PRO A 970 10.49 65.66 -26.75
C PRO A 970 10.58 64.57 -25.67
N ILE A 971 10.18 64.84 -24.42
CA ILE A 971 10.37 63.88 -23.32
C ILE A 971 9.16 63.82 -22.37
N PHE A 972 8.80 62.60 -21.97
CA PHE A 972 7.76 62.32 -20.97
C PHE A 972 8.35 61.50 -19.82
N LEU A 973 8.40 62.09 -18.63
CA LEU A 973 8.85 61.46 -17.39
C LEU A 973 7.71 60.64 -16.76
N LEU A 974 7.91 59.33 -16.59
CA LEU A 974 6.89 58.39 -16.15
C LEU A 974 7.41 57.55 -14.98
N SER A 975 6.61 57.44 -13.90
CA SER A 975 6.92 56.42 -12.91
C SER A 975 6.51 55.04 -13.43
N LEU A 976 7.32 54.00 -13.19
CA LEU A 976 7.10 52.67 -13.78
C LEU A 976 5.72 52.11 -13.42
N LYS A 977 5.25 52.33 -12.18
CA LYS A 977 3.91 51.90 -11.73
C LYS A 977 2.77 52.71 -12.32
N ALA A 978 2.95 54.00 -12.59
CA ALA A 978 1.88 54.85 -13.12
C ALA A 978 1.81 54.82 -14.66
N GLY A 979 2.95 54.65 -15.33
CA GLY A 979 3.05 54.52 -16.78
C GLY A 979 2.94 53.07 -17.29
N GLY A 980 3.16 52.07 -16.44
CA GLY A 980 3.01 50.65 -16.78
C GLY A 980 1.56 50.20 -17.00
N THR A 981 0.57 50.99 -16.58
CA THR A 981 -0.85 50.64 -16.71
C THR A 981 -1.51 51.34 -17.90
N GLY A 982 -1.97 50.59 -18.90
CA GLY A 982 -2.99 51.06 -19.87
C GLY A 982 -2.63 52.01 -21.00
N LEU A 983 -1.83 53.03 -20.71
CA LEU A 983 -1.77 54.25 -21.52
C LEU A 983 -1.30 53.99 -22.97
N ASN A 984 -1.84 54.74 -23.92
CA ASN A 984 -1.42 54.70 -25.31
C ASN A 984 -0.44 55.85 -25.59
N LEU A 985 0.85 55.53 -25.80
CA LEU A 985 1.95 56.52 -25.91
C LEU A 985 2.71 56.36 -27.24
N THR A 986 1.98 56.21 -28.34
CA THR A 986 2.54 56.00 -29.69
C THR A 986 3.32 57.19 -30.23
N GLY A 987 3.24 58.36 -29.58
CA GLY A 987 3.98 59.57 -29.98
C GLY A 987 5.50 59.51 -29.73
N ALA A 988 5.99 58.48 -29.04
CA ALA A 988 7.41 58.27 -28.75
C ALA A 988 7.98 57.06 -29.51
N ASP A 989 9.26 57.13 -29.86
CA ASP A 989 10.04 56.09 -30.53
C ASP A 989 11.26 55.62 -29.72
N THR A 990 11.63 56.34 -28.66
CA THR A 990 12.70 55.93 -27.73
C THR A 990 12.15 55.74 -26.32
N VAL A 991 12.49 54.64 -25.66
CA VAL A 991 12.13 54.33 -24.28
C VAL A 991 13.41 54.18 -23.47
N ILE A 992 13.56 54.92 -22.38
CA ILE A 992 14.71 54.84 -21.47
C ILE A 992 14.24 54.30 -20.13
N HIS A 993 14.76 53.15 -19.72
CA HIS A 993 14.62 52.60 -18.38
C HIS A 993 15.84 52.99 -17.55
N PHE A 994 15.65 53.95 -16.64
CA PHE A 994 16.75 54.48 -15.83
C PHE A 994 17.19 53.51 -14.73
N ASP A 995 16.25 52.75 -14.18
CA ASP A 995 16.50 51.75 -13.14
C ASP A 995 15.79 50.43 -13.49
N GLN A 996 16.38 49.32 -13.05
CA GLN A 996 15.84 47.98 -13.34
C GLN A 996 14.72 47.63 -12.38
N TRP A 997 13.74 46.84 -12.82
CA TRP A 997 12.64 46.28 -12.03
C TRP A 997 12.75 44.76 -11.95
N TRP A 998 12.45 44.16 -10.81
CA TRP A 998 12.62 42.71 -10.59
C TRP A 998 11.91 41.82 -11.62
N ASN A 999 10.75 42.24 -12.10
CA ASN A 999 9.96 41.52 -13.08
C ASN A 999 10.13 42.13 -14.49
N PRO A 1000 10.83 41.46 -15.43
CA PRO A 1000 11.07 42.00 -16.76
C PRO A 1000 9.78 42.26 -17.54
N MET A 1001 8.68 41.56 -17.22
CA MET A 1001 7.38 41.77 -17.88
C MET A 1001 6.78 43.15 -17.61
N VAL A 1002 7.10 43.78 -16.48
CA VAL A 1002 6.64 45.14 -16.17
C VAL A 1002 7.36 46.17 -17.04
N GLU A 1003 8.66 45.96 -17.30
CA GLU A 1003 9.45 46.79 -18.21
C GLU A 1003 9.01 46.60 -19.67
N ASP A 1004 8.78 45.35 -20.08
CA ASP A 1004 8.25 45.03 -21.40
C ASP A 1004 6.87 45.67 -21.60
N GLN A 1005 5.99 45.56 -20.60
CA GLN A 1005 4.68 46.21 -20.60
C GLN A 1005 4.76 47.75 -20.72
N ALA A 1006 5.77 48.38 -20.10
CA ALA A 1006 5.99 49.82 -20.20
C ALA A 1006 6.56 50.21 -21.58
N THR A 1007 7.47 49.41 -22.13
CA THR A 1007 8.06 49.63 -23.47
C THR A 1007 7.02 49.42 -24.58
N ASP A 1008 6.16 48.43 -24.40
CA ASP A 1008 5.00 48.13 -25.26
C ASP A 1008 3.90 49.20 -25.20
N ARG A 1009 4.09 50.30 -24.48
CA ARG A 1009 3.23 51.49 -24.60
C ARG A 1009 3.61 52.36 -25.81
N ALA A 1010 4.88 52.37 -26.18
CA ALA A 1010 5.38 53.01 -27.41
C ALA A 1010 5.38 52.02 -28.60
N HIS A 1011 5.68 50.74 -28.35
CA HIS A 1011 5.69 49.69 -29.37
C HIS A 1011 4.31 49.03 -29.55
N ARG A 1012 3.38 49.80 -30.14
CA ARG A 1012 1.98 49.41 -30.40
C ARG A 1012 1.59 49.58 -31.86
N ILE A 1013 0.49 48.94 -32.24
CA ILE A 1013 -0.13 49.12 -33.56
C ILE A 1013 -0.46 50.59 -33.80
N GLY A 1014 0.04 51.14 -34.90
CA GLY A 1014 0.01 52.57 -35.22
C GLY A 1014 1.38 53.24 -35.10
N GLN A 1015 2.37 52.56 -34.51
CA GLN A 1015 3.77 52.98 -34.57
C GLN A 1015 4.36 52.72 -35.96
N THR A 1016 4.94 53.76 -36.56
CA THR A 1016 5.59 53.68 -37.88
C THR A 1016 7.12 53.72 -37.78
N LYS A 1017 7.68 54.03 -36.61
CA LYS A 1017 9.12 54.10 -36.36
C LYS A 1017 9.61 52.89 -35.54
N THR A 1018 10.85 52.48 -35.76
CA THR A 1018 11.56 51.51 -34.92
C THR A 1018 11.59 52.02 -33.48
N VAL A 1019 11.15 51.19 -32.53
CA VAL A 1019 11.16 51.56 -31.10
C VAL A 1019 12.45 51.07 -30.47
N THR A 1020 13.25 52.01 -29.95
CA THR A 1020 14.50 51.70 -29.25
C THR A 1020 14.29 51.75 -27.74
N SER A 1021 14.51 50.63 -27.07
CA SER A 1021 14.47 50.48 -25.63
C SER A 1021 15.88 50.48 -25.06
N ILE A 1022 16.22 51.52 -24.31
CA ILE A 1022 17.54 51.73 -23.71
C ILE A 1022 17.45 51.45 -22.21
N LYS A 1023 18.22 50.47 -21.73
CA LYS A 1023 18.39 50.20 -20.30
C LYS A 1023 19.72 50.79 -19.83
N LEU A 1024 19.68 51.65 -18.81
CA LEU A 1024 20.89 52.16 -18.18
C LEU A 1024 21.29 51.25 -17.01
N ILE A 1025 22.55 50.85 -16.93
CA ILE A 1025 23.07 49.93 -15.90
C ILE A 1025 24.39 50.44 -15.34
N ALA A 1026 24.53 50.47 -14.01
CA ALA A 1026 25.82 50.69 -13.38
C ALA A 1026 26.65 49.40 -13.34
N LYS A 1027 27.85 49.40 -13.93
CA LYS A 1027 28.76 48.24 -13.94
C LYS A 1027 29.30 47.89 -12.56
N ASN A 1028 29.57 46.60 -12.35
CA ASN A 1028 30.09 46.02 -11.12
C ASN A 1028 29.19 46.41 -9.93
N THR A 1029 27.86 46.33 -10.11
CA THR A 1029 26.88 46.64 -9.07
C THR A 1029 25.77 45.60 -9.01
N VAL A 1030 24.91 45.72 -7.99
CA VAL A 1030 23.68 44.92 -7.88
C VAL A 1030 22.78 45.04 -9.10
N GLU A 1031 22.83 46.13 -9.87
CA GLU A 1031 21.99 46.28 -11.07
C GLU A 1031 22.40 45.32 -12.20
N GLU A 1032 23.69 45.08 -12.36
CA GLU A 1032 24.23 44.13 -13.34
C GLU A 1032 23.86 42.69 -12.95
N LYS A 1033 24.01 42.34 -11.65
CA LYS A 1033 23.56 41.04 -11.13
C LYS A 1033 22.05 40.83 -11.28
N ILE A 1034 21.24 41.88 -11.10
CA ILE A 1034 19.79 41.81 -11.31
C ILE A 1034 19.49 41.55 -12.79
N LEU A 1035 20.21 42.19 -13.72
CA LEU A 1035 20.07 41.95 -15.15
C LEU A 1035 20.44 40.50 -15.52
N ASP A 1036 21.57 39.99 -15.01
CA ASP A 1036 22.00 38.60 -15.23
C ASP A 1036 20.97 37.59 -14.69
N LEU A 1037 20.40 37.87 -13.53
CA LEU A 1037 19.36 37.04 -12.91
C LEU A 1037 18.08 37.06 -13.77
N GLN A 1038 17.68 38.22 -14.29
CA GLN A 1038 16.54 38.34 -15.21
C GLN A 1038 16.79 37.53 -16.49
N ASP A 1039 17.96 37.65 -17.11
CA ASP A 1039 18.30 36.98 -18.36
C ASP A 1039 18.42 35.47 -18.18
N THR A 1040 19.03 35.01 -17.08
CA THR A 1040 19.08 33.58 -16.72
C THR A 1040 17.67 33.01 -16.58
N LYS A 1041 16.78 33.73 -15.88
CA LYS A 1041 15.39 33.30 -15.68
C LYS A 1041 14.53 33.42 -16.95
N ARG A 1042 14.77 34.44 -17.80
CA ARG A 1042 14.12 34.60 -19.12
C ARG A 1042 14.52 33.48 -20.08
N ASN A 1043 15.79 33.05 -20.06
CA ASN A 1043 16.29 31.95 -20.87
C ASN A 1043 15.80 30.57 -20.39
N LEU A 1044 15.67 30.38 -19.07
CA LEU A 1044 14.98 29.23 -18.48
C LEU A 1044 13.52 29.18 -18.92
N PHE A 1045 12.81 30.31 -18.86
CA PHE A 1045 11.41 30.44 -19.29
C PHE A 1045 11.18 30.08 -20.77
N HIS A 1046 12.12 30.41 -21.66
CA HIS A 1046 12.04 30.03 -23.08
C HIS A 1046 12.35 28.55 -23.35
N LYS A 1047 13.06 27.86 -22.44
CA LYS A 1047 13.47 26.45 -22.61
C LYS A 1047 12.58 25.46 -21.87
N ILE A 1048 12.05 25.85 -20.71
CA ILE A 1048 11.24 25.02 -19.84
C ILE A 1048 10.23 25.95 -19.19
N VAL A 1049 8.96 25.66 -19.40
CA VAL A 1049 7.83 26.32 -18.75
C VAL A 1049 7.92 25.92 -17.27
N ASP A 1050 8.72 26.63 -16.44
CA ASP A 1050 8.55 26.76 -14.97
C ASP A 1050 9.36 27.91 -14.29
N ASP A 1051 8.64 28.56 -13.37
CA ASP A 1051 8.99 29.50 -12.28
C ASP A 1051 10.01 30.62 -12.52
N ALA A 1052 9.50 31.82 -12.85
CA ALA A 1052 10.16 33.10 -12.59
C ALA A 1052 9.46 33.82 -11.42
N PRO A 1053 10.21 34.42 -10.47
CA PRO A 1053 9.64 35.15 -9.35
C PRO A 1053 8.92 36.43 -9.83
N ALA A 1054 7.66 36.59 -9.42
CA ALA A 1054 6.82 37.74 -9.80
C ALA A 1054 6.91 38.90 -8.78
N SER A 1055 7.45 38.63 -7.59
CA SER A 1055 7.57 39.58 -6.48
C SER A 1055 8.93 39.47 -5.77
N LEU A 1056 9.32 40.55 -5.06
CA LEU A 1056 10.38 40.54 -4.03
C LEU A 1056 10.15 39.43 -2.97
N ASP A 1057 8.90 38.97 -2.83
CA ASP A 1057 8.50 37.89 -1.92
C ASP A 1057 8.99 36.50 -2.34
N ASP A 1058 9.35 36.30 -3.60
CA ASP A 1058 9.69 35.00 -4.20
C ASP A 1058 11.20 34.80 -4.40
N LEU A 1059 12.05 35.78 -4.06
CA LEU A 1059 13.51 35.63 -4.10
C LEU A 1059 13.99 34.61 -3.07
N THR A 1060 14.75 33.62 -3.54
CA THR A 1060 15.34 32.61 -2.66
C THR A 1060 16.56 33.18 -1.92
N PRO A 1061 16.99 32.57 -0.79
CA PRO A 1061 18.26 32.93 -0.16
C PRO A 1061 19.45 32.87 -1.13
N ASP A 1062 19.43 31.90 -2.05
CA ASP A 1062 20.48 31.71 -3.06
C ASP A 1062 20.46 32.82 -4.12
N ASP A 1063 19.27 33.27 -4.57
CA ASP A 1063 19.14 34.43 -5.46
C ASP A 1063 19.77 35.68 -4.83
N ILE A 1064 19.54 35.88 -3.53
CA ILE A 1064 20.05 37.04 -2.79
C ILE A 1064 21.55 36.90 -2.55
N GLU A 1065 22.05 35.70 -2.27
CA GLU A 1065 23.48 35.44 -2.21
C GLU A 1065 24.19 35.74 -3.54
N PHE A 1066 23.58 35.37 -4.67
CA PHE A 1066 24.10 35.71 -6.00
C PHE A 1066 24.16 37.23 -6.22
N ILE A 1067 23.09 37.96 -5.86
CA ILE A 1067 23.06 39.42 -6.00
C ILE A 1067 24.15 40.09 -5.14
N PHE A 1068 24.44 39.51 -3.98
CA PHE A 1068 25.47 40.00 -3.07
C PHE A 1068 26.87 39.41 -3.32
N SER A 1069 27.07 38.56 -4.33
CA SER A 1069 28.39 37.96 -4.58
C SER A 1069 29.37 38.97 -5.19
N ASN A 1070 30.68 38.72 -5.04
CA ASN A 1070 31.68 39.41 -5.86
C ASN A 1070 31.74 38.72 -7.23
N ASP A 1071 32.28 39.42 -8.22
CA ASP A 1071 32.89 38.79 -9.39
C ASP A 1071 34.20 38.10 -9.02
#